data_AF-A0A7C3Y5E5-F1
#
_entry.id   AF-A0A7C3Y5E5-F1
#
_cell.length_a   1.000
_cell.length_b   1.000
_cell.length_c   1.000
_cell.angle_alpha   90.00
_cell.angle_beta   90.00
_cell.angle_gamma   90.00
#
_symmetry.space_group_name_H-M   'P 1'
#
loop_
_entity.id
_entity.type
_entity.pdbx_description
1 polymer ?
#
loop_
_entity_poly.entity_id
_entity_poly.type
_entity_poly.pdbx_seq_one_letter_code
_entity_poly.pdbx_strand_id
1 'polypeptide(L)'
;MNPVTSRVVSPLGQRVPDGEGAPLGVIRLDPDRSYVGVGLLLQQYINENSAEAWEEIRAKIDYTFESLDLLLTPWQERAGLRQILAERLTEGRKLLFKPNLVNPLNIDFLTHGPGLGNTACTEWPFVAALMRWFHDRMGVSYYQMSLGEAATAMSAVAGLFSMNHPEGMSVTPEAVIEGRCGAFYGGWGFYFVRKYLQECPTTRSEEDPFSGYQASLEGAYTPPGRITNELRVVDLNRIDDPSKGREIPVPDGINFKSITLHKDIVGGDPSDPEDRRAYPGCVLVNVPKLKVHNMSLFTNVIKNLGIGLYPMGFAKTGGCCWEYSNPHRPIPGMKGGIPHEVWVAEMDRDTCLPVLDERGRPRVKKTGGLTATMLDIVKAVQNQDIFMIHIVDAIEATNLDHMGSDLSKKEKEGMVFAGLDPVALDLLCARYIFSNVPLQEALAVEITDGHGGRFPQAVPLPHPEDGHIVTQNGYDCPLSRDDLPAEAERRGVGQRAYQVLGWDRIDDLPIVSLEGHLGRVKEGRFEDLITPSLYFDVFKFAWDLQQTALAYFSALDQLTGSSWKRMFLEAFDEDGDGTVTYAETGKKGIGSLFLHQGGYSVSCLGSEPFGHLSGRVKSQLVTLKLADGKRNPRGLNLLEEFQLGSACMVALRMSQMEMEGEDLFVPGLRWGKGKWPSLKTAQFFLLGMSLYGQGFPFQPGLPSLYGSMVLYADLTQRQGTLLNLSGRPPLPQDIQDYVEKVRNGLESPLDFLFYVPFGYEQLGGTPLPNVAATDDPAKILTVWFDGGREIWGEI
;
A
#
# COMPACT_ATOMS: atom_id res chain seq x y z
N MET A 1 7.17 -28.55 -18.77
CA MET A 1 5.73 -28.81 -19.06
C MET A 1 5.40 -28.37 -20.49
N ASN A 2 4.70 -29.20 -21.27
CA ASN A 2 4.29 -28.84 -22.63
C ASN A 2 3.10 -27.87 -22.60
N PRO A 3 3.07 -26.81 -23.44
CA PRO A 3 1.93 -25.91 -23.49
C PRO A 3 0.70 -26.70 -23.96
N VAL A 4 -0.47 -26.43 -23.37
CA VAL A 4 -1.74 -26.95 -23.89
C VAL A 4 -2.00 -26.25 -25.21
N THR A 5 -1.56 -26.86 -26.30
CA THR A 5 -1.79 -26.37 -27.67
C THR A 5 -3.04 -26.98 -28.30
N SER A 6 -3.68 -27.93 -27.60
CA SER A 6 -4.93 -28.53 -28.02
C SER A 6 -6.10 -27.58 -27.78
N ARG A 7 -7.11 -27.71 -28.64
CA ARG A 7 -8.36 -26.97 -28.49
C ARG A 7 -9.07 -27.36 -27.18
N VAL A 8 -9.55 -26.36 -26.46
CA VAL A 8 -10.37 -26.50 -25.25
C VAL A 8 -11.79 -26.02 -25.51
N VAL A 9 -12.77 -26.63 -24.82
CA VAL A 9 -14.17 -26.21 -24.86
C VAL A 9 -14.41 -25.15 -23.78
N SER A 10 -14.98 -24.02 -24.15
CA SER A 10 -15.32 -22.91 -23.25
C SER A 10 -16.62 -22.20 -23.69
N PRO A 11 -17.12 -21.21 -22.93
CA PRO A 11 -18.22 -20.34 -23.37
C PRO A 11 -17.96 -19.62 -24.70
N LEU A 12 -16.68 -19.45 -25.11
CA LEU A 12 -16.28 -18.89 -26.41
C LEU A 12 -16.34 -19.93 -27.56
N GLY A 13 -16.85 -21.13 -27.28
CA GLY A 13 -16.81 -22.29 -28.17
C GLY A 13 -15.51 -23.08 -28.04
N GLN A 14 -15.16 -23.81 -29.09
CA GLN A 14 -13.92 -24.59 -29.11
C GLN A 14 -12.75 -23.70 -29.56
N ARG A 15 -11.87 -23.33 -28.63
CA ARG A 15 -10.77 -22.36 -28.85
C ARG A 15 -9.41 -22.99 -28.56
N VAL A 16 -8.37 -22.44 -29.18
CA VAL A 16 -6.99 -22.71 -28.76
C VAL A 16 -6.66 -21.71 -27.66
N PRO A 17 -5.98 -22.11 -26.57
CA PRO A 17 -5.43 -21.18 -25.60
C PRO A 17 -4.61 -20.06 -26.24
N ASP A 18 -4.58 -18.89 -25.60
CA ASP A 18 -3.78 -17.76 -26.10
C ASP A 18 -2.31 -18.20 -26.26
N GLY A 19 -1.74 -18.00 -27.44
CA GLY A 19 -0.38 -18.44 -27.79
C GLY A 19 0.55 -17.32 -28.27
N GLU A 20 0.04 -16.09 -28.36
CA GLU A 20 0.78 -14.90 -28.79
C GLU A 20 1.01 -13.95 -27.60
N GLY A 21 1.99 -13.05 -27.73
CA GLY A 21 2.36 -12.10 -26.67
C GLY A 21 3.32 -12.66 -25.61
N ALA A 22 3.50 -11.89 -24.53
CA ALA A 22 4.47 -12.18 -23.49
C ALA A 22 4.13 -13.48 -22.71
N PRO A 23 5.09 -14.41 -22.52
CA PRO A 23 4.85 -15.61 -21.73
C PRO A 23 4.86 -15.30 -20.23
N LEU A 24 3.75 -15.59 -19.56
CA LEU A 24 3.59 -15.38 -18.12
C LEU A 24 3.49 -16.73 -17.40
N GLY A 25 4.29 -16.89 -16.35
CA GLY A 25 4.20 -18.02 -15.43
C GLY A 25 3.08 -17.79 -14.43
N VAL A 26 2.28 -18.83 -14.17
CA VAL A 26 1.20 -18.76 -13.17
C VAL A 26 1.16 -20.05 -12.35
N ILE A 27 1.11 -19.95 -11.03
CA ILE A 27 0.82 -21.11 -10.18
C ILE A 27 -0.29 -20.77 -9.20
N ARG A 28 -1.11 -21.78 -8.88
CA ARG A 28 -2.09 -21.74 -7.79
C ARG A 28 -1.70 -22.73 -6.72
N LEU A 29 -1.66 -22.26 -5.48
CA LEU A 29 -1.19 -22.94 -4.28
C LEU A 29 -2.27 -22.97 -3.23
N ASP A 30 -2.16 -23.91 -2.30
CA ASP A 30 -2.90 -23.88 -1.04
C ASP A 30 -2.25 -22.82 -0.11
N PRO A 31 -2.94 -21.70 0.18
CA PRO A 31 -2.39 -20.62 1.01
C PRO A 31 -2.03 -21.08 2.42
N ASP A 32 -2.81 -21.99 3.01
CA ASP A 32 -2.63 -22.47 4.38
C ASP A 32 -1.40 -23.40 4.50
N ARG A 33 -0.99 -24.02 3.40
CA ARG A 33 0.28 -24.77 3.31
C ARG A 33 1.48 -23.89 2.96
N SER A 34 1.25 -22.67 2.46
CA SER A 34 2.28 -21.64 2.26
C SER A 34 2.37 -20.76 3.50
N TYR A 35 2.64 -19.46 3.36
CA TYR A 35 3.01 -18.58 4.47
C TYR A 35 1.84 -18.08 5.34
N VAL A 36 0.58 -18.43 5.04
CA VAL A 36 -0.56 -18.02 5.87
C VAL A 36 -0.35 -18.51 7.30
N GLY A 37 -0.52 -17.60 8.26
CA GLY A 37 -0.35 -17.87 9.70
C GLY A 37 1.08 -17.76 10.23
N VAL A 38 2.09 -17.56 9.37
CA VAL A 38 3.50 -17.51 9.79
C VAL A 38 3.77 -16.42 10.83
N GLY A 39 3.11 -15.27 10.78
CA GLY A 39 3.32 -14.21 11.78
C GLY A 39 2.98 -14.64 13.22
N LEU A 40 1.97 -15.48 13.42
CA LEU A 40 1.63 -16.02 14.75
C LEU A 40 2.60 -17.13 15.18
N LEU A 41 3.02 -17.98 14.26
CA LEU A 41 4.07 -18.98 14.52
C LEU A 41 5.39 -18.30 14.90
N LEU A 42 5.72 -17.18 14.23
CA LEU A 42 6.93 -16.42 14.51
C LEU A 42 6.87 -15.78 15.90
N GLN A 43 5.71 -15.25 16.30
CA GLN A 43 5.47 -14.76 17.65
C GLN A 43 5.75 -15.83 18.69
N GLN A 44 5.20 -17.03 18.48
CA GLN A 44 5.41 -18.16 19.37
C GLN A 44 6.89 -18.56 19.42
N TYR A 45 7.57 -18.61 18.28
CA TYR A 45 9.00 -18.89 18.21
C TYR A 45 9.82 -17.88 19.01
N ILE A 46 9.56 -16.57 18.85
CA ILE A 46 10.32 -15.52 19.54
C ILE A 46 10.04 -15.52 21.04
N ASN A 47 8.77 -15.62 21.45
CA ASN A 47 8.36 -15.48 22.84
C ASN A 47 8.61 -16.73 23.69
N GLU A 48 8.46 -17.91 23.10
CA GLU A 48 8.51 -19.20 23.80
C GLU A 48 9.74 -20.03 23.44
N ASN A 49 10.52 -19.60 22.44
CA ASN A 49 11.61 -20.39 21.86
C ASN A 49 11.12 -21.77 21.35
N SER A 50 9.90 -21.82 20.79
CA SER A 50 9.28 -23.06 20.31
C SER A 50 9.94 -23.59 19.04
N ALA A 51 10.62 -24.72 19.14
CA ALA A 51 11.20 -25.41 17.99
C ALA A 51 10.12 -25.87 17.01
N GLU A 52 8.96 -26.33 17.52
CA GLU A 52 7.84 -26.79 16.71
C GLU A 52 7.29 -25.69 15.80
N ALA A 53 7.11 -24.48 16.34
CA ALA A 53 6.64 -23.33 15.56
C ALA A 53 7.63 -23.00 14.43
N TRP A 54 8.94 -23.08 14.68
CA TRP A 54 9.96 -22.88 13.66
C TRP A 54 9.94 -23.98 12.59
N GLU A 55 9.79 -25.26 12.98
CA GLU A 55 9.65 -26.36 12.01
C GLU A 55 8.44 -26.18 11.09
N GLU A 56 7.30 -25.72 11.63
CA GLU A 56 6.12 -25.44 10.82
C GLU A 56 6.36 -24.28 9.84
N ILE A 57 7.03 -23.21 10.28
CA ILE A 57 7.46 -22.13 9.40
C ILE A 57 8.34 -22.68 8.26
N ARG A 58 9.33 -23.53 8.56
CA ARG A 58 10.19 -24.11 7.53
C ARG A 58 9.40 -24.95 6.53
N ALA A 59 8.50 -25.81 7.00
CA ALA A 59 7.65 -26.64 6.14
C ALA A 59 6.78 -25.80 5.18
N LYS A 60 6.28 -24.65 5.65
CA LYS A 60 5.52 -23.69 4.84
C LYS A 60 6.38 -23.01 3.76
N ILE A 61 7.63 -22.66 4.10
CA ILE A 61 8.60 -22.13 3.12
C ILE A 61 8.98 -23.21 2.11
N ASP A 62 9.22 -24.45 2.55
CA ASP A 62 9.55 -25.60 1.70
C ASP A 62 8.45 -25.87 0.68
N TYR A 63 7.17 -25.89 1.10
CA TYR A 63 6.04 -26.06 0.18
C TYR A 63 6.00 -24.97 -0.90
N THR A 64 6.30 -23.72 -0.51
CA THR A 64 6.37 -22.59 -1.45
C THR A 64 7.54 -22.78 -2.41
N PHE A 65 8.74 -23.08 -1.90
CA PHE A 65 9.95 -23.34 -2.68
C PHE A 65 9.75 -24.43 -3.73
N GLU A 66 9.19 -25.58 -3.35
CA GLU A 66 8.92 -26.67 -4.28
C GLU A 66 7.95 -26.27 -5.39
N SER A 67 7.02 -25.37 -5.07
CA SER A 67 5.99 -24.93 -6.02
C SER A 67 6.52 -23.93 -7.03
N LEU A 68 7.56 -23.16 -6.69
CA LEU A 68 8.19 -22.21 -7.60
C LEU A 68 8.84 -22.88 -8.82
N ASP A 69 9.19 -24.18 -8.75
CA ASP A 69 9.63 -24.94 -9.93
C ASP A 69 8.56 -24.93 -11.03
N LEU A 70 7.29 -25.12 -10.67
CA LEU A 70 6.18 -25.12 -11.64
C LEU A 70 6.02 -23.76 -12.33
N LEU A 71 6.36 -22.67 -11.62
CA LEU A 71 6.27 -21.29 -12.11
C LEU A 71 7.44 -20.93 -13.04
N LEU A 72 8.66 -21.25 -12.63
CA LEU A 72 9.88 -20.69 -13.21
C LEU A 72 10.57 -21.63 -14.21
N THR A 73 10.36 -22.94 -14.14
CA THR A 73 10.94 -23.90 -15.10
C THR A 73 10.57 -23.60 -16.55
N PRO A 74 9.33 -23.22 -16.92
CA PRO A 74 9.01 -22.88 -18.30
C PRO A 74 9.91 -21.79 -18.88
N TRP A 75 10.34 -20.83 -18.07
CA TRP A 75 11.27 -19.78 -18.50
C TRP A 75 12.73 -20.22 -18.51
N GLN A 76 13.13 -21.06 -17.55
CA GLN A 76 14.45 -21.67 -17.59
C GLN A 76 14.68 -22.41 -18.91
N GLU A 77 13.68 -23.17 -19.35
CA GLU A 77 13.76 -24.00 -20.57
C GLU A 77 13.57 -23.19 -21.86
N ARG A 78 12.64 -22.22 -21.90
CA ARG A 78 12.28 -21.52 -23.14
C ARG A 78 12.99 -20.19 -23.34
N ALA A 79 13.32 -19.47 -22.27
CA ALA A 79 13.89 -18.12 -22.34
C ALA A 79 15.41 -18.08 -22.09
N GLY A 80 16.06 -19.23 -21.87
CA GLY A 80 17.50 -19.29 -21.61
C GLY A 80 17.92 -18.56 -20.33
N LEU A 81 17.00 -18.39 -19.37
CA LEU A 81 17.19 -17.56 -18.18
C LEU A 81 18.48 -17.90 -17.42
N ARG A 82 18.82 -19.20 -17.32
CA ARG A 82 20.05 -19.64 -16.65
C ARG A 82 21.31 -19.09 -17.29
N GLN A 83 21.36 -19.08 -18.62
CA GLN A 83 22.53 -18.56 -19.34
C GLN A 83 22.65 -17.05 -19.18
N ILE A 84 21.53 -16.32 -19.34
CA ILE A 84 21.49 -14.86 -19.17
C ILE A 84 21.97 -14.44 -17.78
N LEU A 85 21.50 -15.14 -16.74
CA LEU A 85 21.92 -14.88 -15.37
C LEU A 85 23.40 -15.19 -15.16
N ALA A 86 23.87 -16.36 -15.63
CA ALA A 86 25.28 -16.74 -15.47
C ALA A 86 26.22 -15.73 -16.13
N GLU A 87 25.90 -15.25 -17.34
CA GLU A 87 26.68 -14.22 -18.05
C GLU A 87 26.77 -12.93 -17.23
N ARG A 88 25.63 -12.41 -16.76
CA ARG A 88 25.57 -11.16 -15.98
C ARG A 88 26.24 -11.25 -14.61
N LEU A 89 26.09 -12.38 -13.92
CA LEU A 89 26.74 -12.60 -12.63
C LEU A 89 28.27 -12.73 -12.78
N THR A 90 28.75 -13.25 -13.92
CA THR A 90 30.18 -13.34 -14.24
C THR A 90 30.79 -11.95 -14.47
N GLU A 91 30.00 -10.98 -14.95
CA GLU A 91 30.38 -9.56 -15.03
C GLU A 91 30.45 -8.87 -13.65
N GLY A 92 30.12 -9.57 -12.56
CA GLY A 92 30.12 -9.05 -11.21
C GLY A 92 28.80 -8.39 -10.78
N ARG A 93 27.78 -8.36 -11.64
CA ARG A 93 26.44 -7.86 -11.27
C ARG A 93 25.86 -8.72 -10.15
N LYS A 94 25.09 -8.11 -9.24
CA LYS A 94 24.38 -8.84 -8.17
C LYS A 94 22.94 -9.12 -8.57
N LEU A 95 22.39 -10.23 -8.10
CA LEU A 95 20.95 -10.50 -8.14
C LEU A 95 20.28 -9.72 -6.99
N LEU A 96 19.75 -8.55 -7.31
CA LEU A 96 19.14 -7.62 -6.35
C LEU A 96 17.66 -7.93 -6.20
N PHE A 97 17.26 -8.50 -5.07
CA PHE A 97 15.87 -8.74 -4.71
C PHE A 97 15.25 -7.45 -4.16
N LYS A 98 14.15 -7.02 -4.76
CA LYS A 98 13.37 -5.87 -4.33
C LYS A 98 11.95 -6.29 -3.94
N PRO A 99 11.71 -6.68 -2.67
CA PRO A 99 10.35 -6.84 -2.16
C PRO A 99 9.60 -5.50 -2.11
N ASN A 100 8.28 -5.55 -1.87
CA ASN A 100 7.49 -4.36 -1.58
C ASN A 100 7.32 -4.22 -0.06
N LEU A 101 8.01 -3.27 0.59
CA LEU A 101 8.01 -3.15 2.06
C LEU A 101 7.29 -1.93 2.63
N VAL A 102 6.71 -1.05 1.80
CA VAL A 102 5.91 0.17 2.13
C VAL A 102 5.94 0.63 3.61
N ASN A 103 5.33 -0.14 4.51
CA ASN A 103 5.42 -0.03 5.96
C ASN A 103 6.13 -1.27 6.55
N PRO A 104 7.43 -1.19 6.93
CA PRO A 104 8.21 -2.38 7.31
C PRO A 104 7.87 -2.92 8.71
N LEU A 105 6.81 -2.47 9.37
CA LEU A 105 6.31 -2.99 10.66
C LEU A 105 5.60 -4.34 10.50
N ASN A 106 6.29 -5.35 9.95
CA ASN A 106 5.74 -6.70 9.77
C ASN A 106 5.70 -7.50 11.08
N ILE A 107 6.74 -7.33 11.89
CA ILE A 107 6.90 -7.86 13.25
C ILE A 107 6.69 -6.68 14.19
N ASP A 108 5.67 -6.79 15.05
CA ASP A 108 5.41 -5.80 16.08
C ASP A 108 6.47 -5.89 17.19
N PHE A 109 7.11 -4.77 17.52
CA PHE A 109 8.25 -4.76 18.45
C PHE A 109 7.88 -4.92 19.93
N LEU A 110 6.58 -4.85 20.27
CA LEU A 110 6.10 -5.03 21.64
C LEU A 110 5.59 -6.45 21.88
N THR A 111 4.85 -7.00 20.91
CA THR A 111 4.17 -8.30 21.02
C THR A 111 4.92 -9.42 20.30
N HIS A 112 5.82 -9.07 19.39
CA HIS A 112 6.49 -9.95 18.42
C HIS A 112 5.52 -10.67 17.46
N GLY A 113 4.24 -10.26 17.46
CA GLY A 113 3.21 -10.77 16.56
C GLY A 113 3.18 -10.05 15.21
N PRO A 114 2.17 -10.37 14.38
CA PRO A 114 1.91 -9.63 13.15
C PRO A 114 1.70 -8.15 13.45
N GLY A 115 2.59 -7.30 12.93
CA GLY A 115 2.46 -5.86 12.99
C GLY A 115 1.57 -5.30 11.88
N LEU A 116 1.30 -4.00 11.92
CA LEU A 116 0.45 -3.30 10.94
C LEU A 116 0.93 -3.46 9.49
N GLY A 117 2.25 -3.57 9.28
CA GLY A 117 2.86 -3.78 7.97
C GLY A 117 2.65 -5.18 7.38
N ASN A 118 2.17 -6.15 8.17
CA ASN A 118 1.97 -7.53 7.73
C ASN A 118 0.95 -7.70 6.61
N THR A 119 0.01 -6.77 6.52
CA THR A 119 -0.95 -6.77 5.41
C THR A 119 -0.42 -6.08 4.17
N ALA A 120 0.60 -5.22 4.28
CA ALA A 120 1.07 -4.37 3.18
C ALA A 120 2.35 -4.90 2.50
N CYS A 121 3.18 -5.65 3.20
CA CYS A 121 4.51 -6.06 2.73
C CYS A 121 4.51 -7.40 2.01
N THR A 122 5.35 -7.55 0.98
CA THR A 122 5.73 -8.88 0.47
C THR A 122 6.25 -9.70 1.64
N GLU A 123 5.74 -10.91 1.79
CA GLU A 123 6.03 -11.72 2.98
C GLU A 123 7.46 -12.28 2.94
N TRP A 124 8.22 -12.15 4.03
CA TRP A 124 9.61 -12.62 4.09
C TRP A 124 9.75 -14.15 3.84
N PRO A 125 8.80 -15.03 4.23
CA PRO A 125 8.87 -16.45 3.88
C PRO A 125 8.84 -16.69 2.36
N PHE A 126 8.12 -15.85 1.61
CA PHE A 126 8.08 -15.92 0.14
C PHE A 126 9.44 -15.55 -0.47
N VAL A 127 10.10 -14.50 0.05
CA VAL A 127 11.46 -14.13 -0.37
C VAL A 127 12.48 -15.21 0.00
N ALA A 128 12.34 -15.87 1.16
CA ALA A 128 13.18 -17.00 1.53
C ALA A 128 13.08 -18.17 0.54
N ALA A 129 11.84 -18.54 0.16
CA ALA A 129 11.61 -19.57 -0.86
C ALA A 129 12.23 -19.19 -2.21
N LEU A 130 12.11 -17.93 -2.63
CA LEU A 130 12.67 -17.42 -3.88
C LEU A 130 14.21 -17.42 -3.88
N MET A 131 14.84 -16.89 -2.84
CA MET A 131 16.31 -16.88 -2.73
C MET A 131 16.87 -18.31 -2.75
N ARG A 132 16.24 -19.23 -2.01
CA ARG A 132 16.60 -20.66 -2.06
C ARG A 132 16.41 -21.23 -3.47
N TRP A 133 15.35 -20.88 -4.18
CA TRP A 133 15.13 -21.35 -5.56
C TRP A 133 16.26 -20.92 -6.50
N PHE A 134 16.67 -19.64 -6.48
CA PHE A 134 17.81 -19.20 -7.28
C PHE A 134 19.12 -19.87 -6.88
N HIS A 135 19.32 -20.15 -5.60
CA HIS A 135 20.50 -20.87 -5.13
C HIS A 135 20.50 -22.33 -5.60
N ASP A 136 19.47 -23.09 -5.25
CA ASP A 136 19.40 -24.55 -5.46
C ASP A 136 19.17 -24.92 -6.92
N ARG A 137 18.33 -24.16 -7.64
CA ARG A 137 17.93 -24.48 -9.03
C ARG A 137 18.75 -23.75 -10.07
N MET A 138 19.29 -22.58 -9.77
CA MET A 138 20.07 -21.78 -10.73
C MET A 138 21.57 -21.74 -10.42
N GLY A 139 21.98 -22.27 -9.26
CA GLY A 139 23.39 -22.35 -8.86
C GLY A 139 23.98 -21.01 -8.41
N VAL A 140 23.14 -20.00 -8.16
CA VAL A 140 23.56 -18.66 -7.76
C VAL A 140 24.01 -18.67 -6.31
N SER A 141 25.23 -18.21 -6.04
CA SER A 141 25.72 -18.07 -4.67
C SER A 141 24.92 -17.03 -3.88
N TYR A 142 24.72 -17.22 -2.58
CA TYR A 142 24.12 -16.18 -1.73
C TYR A 142 24.95 -14.89 -1.71
N TYR A 143 26.27 -14.98 -1.90
CA TYR A 143 27.15 -13.80 -2.01
C TYR A 143 27.04 -13.07 -3.35
N GLN A 144 26.33 -13.65 -4.32
CA GLN A 144 25.94 -12.99 -5.56
C GLN A 144 24.54 -12.36 -5.47
N MET A 145 23.84 -12.55 -4.36
CA MET A 145 22.53 -11.96 -4.10
C MET A 145 22.65 -10.75 -3.17
N SER A 146 21.68 -9.87 -3.25
CA SER A 146 21.46 -8.79 -2.29
C SER A 146 19.97 -8.50 -2.18
N LEU A 147 19.57 -7.84 -1.10
CA LEU A 147 18.23 -7.31 -0.93
C LEU A 147 18.30 -5.79 -0.90
N GLY A 148 17.53 -5.12 -1.75
CA GLY A 148 17.52 -3.66 -1.82
C GLY A 148 16.10 -3.13 -1.80
N GLU A 149 15.85 -2.15 -0.94
CA GLU A 149 14.50 -1.62 -0.77
C GLU A 149 14.50 -0.11 -0.50
N ALA A 150 13.46 0.61 -0.94
CA ALA A 150 13.32 2.07 -0.82
C ALA A 150 11.90 2.45 -0.34
N ALA A 151 11.46 1.83 0.76
CA ALA A 151 10.15 1.99 1.38
C ALA A 151 10.06 3.34 2.04
N THR A 152 8.86 3.87 2.02
CA THR A 152 8.60 5.24 2.45
C THR A 152 8.79 5.45 3.95
N ALA A 153 8.40 4.48 4.77
CA ALA A 153 8.44 4.62 6.23
C ALA A 153 9.76 4.17 6.86
N MET A 154 10.75 3.70 6.10
CA MET A 154 11.90 2.96 6.65
C MET A 154 12.75 3.78 7.62
N SER A 155 13.14 5.01 7.26
CA SER A 155 13.88 5.91 8.16
C SER A 155 13.07 6.30 9.40
N ALA A 156 11.75 6.47 9.26
CA ALA A 156 10.87 6.80 10.38
C ALA A 156 10.73 5.64 11.37
N VAL A 157 10.60 4.41 10.86
CA VAL A 157 10.56 3.19 11.68
C VAL A 157 11.90 2.95 12.38
N ALA A 158 13.02 3.19 11.69
CA ALA A 158 14.34 3.12 12.31
C ALA A 158 14.48 4.11 13.49
N GLY A 159 13.99 5.35 13.32
CA GLY A 159 13.91 6.34 14.40
C GLY A 159 13.00 5.91 15.55
N LEU A 160 11.81 5.37 15.24
CA LEU A 160 10.88 4.84 16.23
C LEU A 160 11.53 3.73 17.07
N PHE A 161 12.18 2.77 16.42
CA PHE A 161 12.85 1.66 17.11
C PHE A 161 14.04 2.13 17.93
N SER A 162 14.81 3.10 17.44
CA SER A 162 15.90 3.70 18.21
C SER A 162 15.41 4.35 19.52
N MET A 163 14.27 5.05 19.47
CA MET A 163 13.68 5.66 20.67
C MET A 163 13.12 4.63 21.66
N ASN A 164 12.73 3.45 21.19
CA ASN A 164 12.13 2.39 22.01
C ASN A 164 13.08 1.22 22.29
N HIS A 165 14.34 1.31 21.86
CA HIS A 165 15.31 0.24 22.07
C HIS A 165 15.64 0.13 23.57
N PRO A 166 15.48 -1.05 24.20
CA PRO A 166 15.68 -1.19 25.65
C PRO A 166 17.09 -0.80 26.13
N GLU A 167 18.10 -1.05 25.30
CA GLU A 167 19.50 -0.70 25.57
C GLU A 167 19.88 0.72 25.08
N GLY A 168 18.94 1.50 24.54
CA GLY A 168 19.19 2.84 24.01
C GLY A 168 20.07 2.87 22.75
N MET A 169 20.15 1.76 22.01
CA MET A 169 20.93 1.66 20.78
C MET A 169 20.19 2.27 19.58
N SER A 170 20.95 2.85 18.66
CA SER A 170 20.41 3.27 17.37
C SER A 170 20.11 2.06 16.51
N VAL A 171 18.94 2.06 15.87
CA VAL A 171 18.52 1.09 14.86
C VAL A 171 18.65 1.75 13.48
N THR A 172 19.26 1.04 12.53
CA THR A 172 19.45 1.52 11.15
C THR A 172 18.28 1.10 10.26
N PRO A 173 18.06 1.78 9.10
CA PRO A 173 17.10 1.33 8.08
C PRO A 173 17.30 -0.12 7.66
N GLU A 174 18.55 -0.55 7.46
CA GLU A 174 18.87 -1.93 7.11
C GLU A 174 18.52 -2.91 8.24
N ALA A 175 18.75 -2.55 9.51
CA ALA A 175 18.34 -3.36 10.66
C ALA A 175 16.81 -3.49 10.78
N VAL A 176 16.03 -2.48 10.34
CA VAL A 176 14.57 -2.58 10.23
C VAL A 176 14.17 -3.65 9.21
N ILE A 177 14.87 -3.76 8.09
CA ILE A 177 14.64 -4.84 7.10
C ILE A 177 15.02 -6.20 7.69
N GLU A 178 16.16 -6.29 8.39
CA GLU A 178 16.56 -7.51 9.10
C GLU A 178 15.47 -7.97 10.08
N GLY A 179 14.74 -7.05 10.73
CA GLY A 179 13.68 -7.40 11.67
C GLY A 179 14.20 -7.84 13.04
N ARG A 180 15.52 -7.77 13.25
CA ARG A 180 16.22 -8.09 14.49
C ARG A 180 17.48 -7.23 14.61
N CYS A 181 17.72 -6.65 15.79
CA CYS A 181 18.92 -5.92 16.16
C CYS A 181 19.38 -6.37 17.55
N GLY A 182 20.37 -7.26 17.63
CA GLY A 182 20.76 -7.90 18.89
C GLY A 182 19.62 -8.74 19.48
N ALA A 183 19.13 -8.33 20.67
CA ALA A 183 17.97 -8.95 21.34
C ALA A 183 16.63 -8.28 20.98
N PHE A 184 16.65 -7.13 20.30
CA PHE A 184 15.45 -6.43 19.87
C PHE A 184 14.88 -7.07 18.61
N TYR A 185 13.56 -7.33 18.59
CA TYR A 185 12.81 -7.80 17.43
C TYR A 185 11.80 -6.74 17.00
N GLY A 186 11.67 -6.55 15.70
CA GLY A 186 10.77 -5.57 15.11
C GLY A 186 11.25 -5.17 13.72
N GLY A 187 10.32 -4.98 12.80
CA GLY A 187 10.65 -4.72 11.39
C GLY A 187 10.13 -5.81 10.46
N TRP A 188 10.80 -6.06 9.33
CA TRP A 188 10.24 -6.94 8.29
C TRP A 188 10.48 -8.44 8.53
N GLY A 189 11.74 -8.85 8.66
CA GLY A 189 12.10 -10.24 9.00
C GLY A 189 13.19 -10.90 8.16
N PHE A 190 14.08 -10.14 7.50
CA PHE A 190 15.16 -10.74 6.70
C PHE A 190 16.15 -11.59 7.53
N TYR A 191 16.28 -11.33 8.83
CA TYR A 191 17.02 -12.19 9.76
C TYR A 191 16.51 -13.65 9.71
N PHE A 192 15.20 -13.84 9.62
CA PHE A 192 14.59 -15.18 9.54
C PHE A 192 14.75 -15.81 8.16
N VAL A 193 14.88 -15.01 7.11
CA VAL A 193 15.32 -15.48 5.80
C VAL A 193 16.73 -16.08 5.90
N ARG A 194 17.68 -15.33 6.47
CA ARG A 194 19.06 -15.82 6.67
C ARG A 194 19.11 -17.09 7.50
N LYS A 195 18.33 -17.14 8.59
CA LYS A 195 18.21 -18.33 9.45
C LYS A 195 17.72 -19.55 8.68
N TYR A 196 16.62 -19.41 7.93
CA TYR A 196 16.08 -20.50 7.13
C TYR A 196 17.09 -20.99 6.08
N LEU A 197 17.73 -20.07 5.34
CA LEU A 197 18.71 -20.41 4.32
C LEU A 197 19.93 -21.12 4.92
N GLN A 198 20.44 -20.68 6.09
CA GLN A 198 21.58 -21.32 6.74
C GLN A 198 21.28 -22.77 7.14
N GLU A 199 20.04 -23.05 7.56
CA GLU A 199 19.60 -24.38 7.99
C GLU A 199 19.23 -25.31 6.82
N CYS A 200 19.19 -24.80 5.59
CA CYS A 200 18.87 -25.61 4.41
C CYS A 200 20.00 -26.62 4.11
N PRO A 201 19.67 -27.91 3.84
CA PRO A 201 20.69 -28.94 3.55
C PRO A 201 21.54 -28.67 2.31
N THR A 202 21.05 -27.84 1.38
CA THR A 202 21.69 -27.49 0.12
C THR A 202 22.68 -26.33 0.24
N THR A 203 22.71 -25.63 1.38
CA THR A 203 23.61 -24.51 1.60
C THR A 203 25.06 -25.00 1.58
N ARG A 204 25.86 -24.34 0.73
CA ARG A 204 27.27 -24.71 0.54
C ARG A 204 28.06 -24.34 1.79
N SER A 205 29.02 -25.19 2.18
CA SER A 205 29.79 -25.04 3.44
C SER A 205 30.59 -23.73 3.55
N GLU A 206 30.92 -23.14 2.41
CA GLU A 206 31.68 -21.90 2.25
C GLU A 206 30.80 -20.65 2.22
N GLU A 207 29.48 -20.82 2.15
CA GLU A 207 28.49 -19.75 2.13
C GLU A 207 27.79 -19.66 3.50
N ASP A 208 27.87 -18.50 4.13
CA ASP A 208 27.12 -18.18 5.33
C ASP A 208 26.09 -17.09 5.00
N PRO A 209 24.79 -17.43 4.95
CA PRO A 209 23.73 -16.44 4.76
C PRO A 209 23.70 -15.35 5.84
N PHE A 210 24.36 -15.51 6.99
CA PHE A 210 24.50 -14.43 7.99
C PHE A 210 25.64 -13.45 7.70
N SER A 211 26.55 -13.79 6.80
CA SER A 211 27.61 -12.87 6.39
C SER A 211 27.00 -11.62 5.75
N GLY A 212 27.23 -10.46 6.36
CA GLY A 212 26.58 -9.18 6.03
C GLY A 212 25.56 -8.67 7.06
N TYR A 213 25.07 -9.50 7.99
CA TYR A 213 24.11 -9.08 9.03
C TYR A 213 24.67 -7.97 9.92
N GLN A 214 25.92 -8.10 10.37
CA GLN A 214 26.56 -7.08 11.21
C GLN A 214 26.64 -5.72 10.49
N ALA A 215 26.91 -5.72 9.20
CA ALA A 215 26.95 -4.49 8.42
C ALA A 215 25.57 -3.83 8.28
N SER A 216 24.48 -4.61 8.23
CA SER A 216 23.11 -4.08 8.34
C SER A 216 22.93 -3.33 9.66
N LEU A 217 23.34 -3.94 10.78
CA LEU A 217 23.22 -3.33 12.11
C LEU A 217 24.01 -2.03 12.24
N GLU A 218 25.20 -1.97 11.64
CA GLU A 218 26.06 -0.79 11.66
C GLU A 218 25.65 0.27 10.62
N GLY A 219 24.77 -0.07 9.67
CA GLY A 219 24.48 0.78 8.51
C GLY A 219 25.71 1.00 7.63
N ALA A 220 26.68 0.08 7.71
CA ALA A 220 27.93 0.17 6.98
C ALA A 220 27.64 -0.11 5.51
N TYR A 221 28.06 0.78 4.61
CA TYR A 221 27.81 0.63 3.19
C TYR A 221 29.11 0.34 2.42
N THR A 222 29.07 -0.68 1.56
CA THR A 222 30.17 -1.03 0.65
C THR A 222 29.61 -1.24 -0.75
N PRO A 223 30.23 -0.68 -1.81
CA PRO A 223 29.77 -0.90 -3.19
C PRO A 223 29.74 -2.38 -3.58
N PRO A 224 28.70 -2.84 -4.32
CA PRO A 224 28.45 -4.26 -4.59
C PRO A 224 29.61 -4.98 -5.32
N GLY A 225 30.37 -4.29 -6.15
CA GLY A 225 31.53 -4.85 -6.85
C GLY A 225 32.75 -5.12 -5.96
N ARG A 226 32.75 -4.61 -4.72
CA ARG A 226 33.80 -4.86 -3.72
C ARG A 226 33.42 -5.96 -2.72
N ILE A 227 32.21 -6.50 -2.80
CA ILE A 227 31.68 -7.50 -1.89
C ILE A 227 31.77 -8.88 -2.55
N THR A 228 32.52 -9.80 -1.94
CA THR A 228 32.76 -11.14 -2.48
C THR A 228 32.19 -12.27 -1.64
N ASN A 229 31.84 -12.00 -0.37
CA ASN A 229 31.55 -13.01 0.63
C ASN A 229 30.43 -12.61 1.61
N GLU A 230 29.51 -11.74 1.20
CA GLU A 230 28.40 -11.27 2.04
C GLU A 230 27.08 -11.24 1.25
N LEU A 231 25.99 -11.62 1.92
CA LEU A 231 24.61 -11.37 1.49
C LEU A 231 24.16 -10.03 2.11
N ARG A 232 24.05 -9.00 1.27
CA ARG A 232 23.86 -7.61 1.73
C ARG A 232 22.40 -7.18 1.70
N VAL A 233 22.02 -6.37 2.69
CA VAL A 233 20.83 -5.52 2.67
C VAL A 233 21.25 -4.09 2.34
N VAL A 234 20.47 -3.39 1.51
CA VAL A 234 20.76 -2.03 1.06
C VAL A 234 19.50 -1.16 1.15
N ASP A 235 19.59 -0.05 1.90
CA ASP A 235 18.58 1.00 1.84
C ASP A 235 18.76 1.86 0.58
N LEU A 236 17.95 1.59 -0.44
CA LEU A 236 17.95 2.30 -1.71
C LEU A 236 17.43 3.74 -1.59
N ASN A 237 16.87 4.17 -0.44
CA ASN A 237 16.50 5.56 -0.23
C ASN A 237 17.71 6.46 0.04
N ARG A 238 18.82 5.92 0.55
CA ARG A 238 19.94 6.70 1.07
C ARG A 238 21.01 6.95 0.02
N ILE A 239 20.87 8.08 -0.67
CA ILE A 239 21.93 8.66 -1.53
C ILE A 239 22.34 10.07 -1.05
N ASP A 240 22.32 10.24 0.26
CA ASP A 240 22.78 11.42 0.99
C ASP A 240 24.29 11.65 0.81
N ASP A 241 25.04 10.56 0.61
CA ASP A 241 26.33 10.57 -0.07
C ASP A 241 26.11 10.58 -1.60
N PRO A 242 26.40 11.70 -2.30
CA PRO A 242 26.18 11.81 -3.73
C PRO A 242 26.96 10.78 -4.55
N SER A 243 28.03 10.19 -4.02
CA SER A 243 28.81 9.16 -4.71
C SER A 243 28.03 7.86 -4.92
N LYS A 244 26.95 7.63 -4.16
CA LYS A 244 26.04 6.49 -4.28
C LYS A 244 24.96 6.70 -5.34
N GLY A 245 24.74 7.94 -5.78
CA GLY A 245 23.75 8.29 -6.79
C GLY A 245 24.34 8.42 -8.19
N ARG A 246 23.56 8.07 -9.22
CA ARG A 246 23.87 8.39 -10.61
C ARG A 246 22.64 8.98 -11.29
N GLU A 247 22.81 10.17 -11.85
CA GLU A 247 21.80 10.80 -12.70
C GLU A 247 21.77 10.10 -14.06
N ILE A 248 20.61 9.60 -14.46
CA ILE A 248 20.40 8.90 -15.72
C ILE A 248 19.30 9.57 -16.54
N PRO A 249 19.41 9.59 -17.89
CA PRO A 249 18.39 10.18 -18.74
C PRO A 249 17.11 9.34 -18.74
N VAL A 250 15.97 10.00 -18.93
CA VAL A 250 14.66 9.37 -19.15
C VAL A 250 14.27 9.55 -20.63
N PRO A 251 14.37 8.51 -21.47
CA PRO A 251 13.94 8.60 -22.87
C PRO A 251 12.45 8.97 -22.96
N ASP A 252 12.17 10.07 -23.66
CA ASP A 252 10.82 10.64 -23.80
C ASP A 252 10.09 10.85 -22.47
N GLY A 253 10.85 11.23 -21.43
CA GLY A 253 10.30 11.46 -20.10
C GLY A 253 9.31 12.62 -20.06
N ILE A 254 8.18 12.40 -19.37
CA ILE A 254 7.05 13.35 -19.31
C ILE A 254 7.20 14.27 -18.11
N ASN A 255 7.38 13.70 -16.91
CA ASN A 255 7.59 14.45 -15.67
C ASN A 255 9.07 14.77 -15.48
N PHE A 256 9.96 13.87 -15.86
CA PHE A 256 11.41 13.99 -15.65
C PHE A 256 12.17 13.82 -16.96
N LYS A 257 13.21 14.63 -17.18
CA LYS A 257 14.18 14.40 -18.28
C LYS A 257 15.36 13.56 -17.86
N SER A 258 15.66 13.56 -16.57
CA SER A 258 16.66 12.72 -15.91
C SER A 258 16.20 12.43 -14.49
N ILE A 259 16.66 11.32 -13.93
CA ILE A 259 16.37 10.89 -12.55
C ILE A 259 17.69 10.43 -11.93
N THR A 260 17.95 10.80 -10.68
CA THR A 260 19.06 10.24 -9.91
C THR A 260 18.61 8.99 -9.18
N LEU A 261 19.29 7.88 -9.44
CA LEU A 261 19.03 6.58 -8.82
C LEU A 261 20.25 6.06 -8.06
N HIS A 262 20.01 5.12 -7.15
CA HIS A 262 21.08 4.43 -6.43
C HIS A 262 21.91 3.55 -7.39
N LYS A 263 23.24 3.65 -7.33
CA LYS A 263 24.18 2.94 -8.22
C LYS A 263 24.13 1.42 -8.09
N ASP A 264 23.69 0.88 -6.96
CA ASP A 264 23.44 -0.57 -6.84
C ASP A 264 22.41 -1.09 -7.85
N ILE A 265 21.49 -0.24 -8.31
CA ILE A 265 20.54 -0.59 -9.37
C ILE A 265 21.19 -0.36 -10.72
N VAL A 266 21.57 0.89 -11.00
CA VAL A 266 21.90 1.35 -12.36
C VAL A 266 23.37 1.17 -12.74
N GLY A 267 24.25 0.82 -11.81
CA GLY A 267 25.69 0.77 -12.01
C GLY A 267 26.37 2.15 -11.91
N GLY A 268 27.70 2.13 -11.94
CA GLY A 268 28.56 3.32 -11.87
C GLY A 268 28.57 4.14 -13.15
N ASP A 269 29.32 5.25 -13.15
CA ASP A 269 29.52 6.11 -14.30
C ASP A 269 30.17 5.32 -15.47
N PRO A 270 29.51 5.20 -16.63
CA PRO A 270 30.05 4.47 -17.79
C PRO A 270 31.44 4.95 -18.25
N SER A 271 31.80 6.20 -17.95
CA SER A 271 33.07 6.83 -18.30
C SER A 271 34.18 6.65 -17.26
N ASP A 272 33.87 6.12 -16.06
CA ASP A 272 34.82 5.85 -14.98
C ASP A 272 34.98 4.32 -14.77
N PRO A 273 36.10 3.72 -15.20
CA PRO A 273 36.35 2.29 -15.03
C PRO A 273 36.40 1.81 -13.56
N GLU A 274 36.86 2.65 -12.63
CA GLU A 274 36.93 2.28 -11.21
C GLU A 274 35.55 2.34 -10.56
N ASP A 275 34.75 3.35 -10.91
CA ASP A 275 33.36 3.44 -10.45
C ASP A 275 32.51 2.28 -11.02
N ARG A 276 32.71 1.91 -12.30
CA ARG A 276 32.07 0.71 -12.89
C ARG A 276 32.48 -0.58 -12.19
N ARG A 277 33.75 -0.71 -11.79
CA ARG A 277 34.21 -1.89 -11.04
C ARG A 277 33.59 -1.92 -9.64
N ALA A 278 33.45 -0.78 -8.99
CA ALA A 278 32.79 -0.67 -7.69
C ALA A 278 31.28 -0.92 -7.80
N TYR A 279 30.65 -0.50 -8.90
CA TYR A 279 29.23 -0.57 -9.18
C TYR A 279 28.94 -1.23 -10.53
N PRO A 280 28.98 -2.58 -10.59
CA PRO A 280 28.70 -3.32 -11.82
C PRO A 280 27.24 -3.24 -12.28
N GLY A 281 26.33 -2.69 -11.46
CA GLY A 281 24.89 -2.75 -11.65
C GLY A 281 24.30 -4.07 -11.15
N CYS A 282 23.04 -4.32 -11.49
CA CYS A 282 22.32 -5.50 -11.01
C CYS A 282 21.60 -6.27 -12.11
N VAL A 283 21.19 -7.49 -11.76
CA VAL A 283 19.96 -8.11 -12.26
C VAL A 283 18.90 -7.85 -11.21
N LEU A 284 17.80 -7.20 -11.59
CA LEU A 284 16.75 -6.80 -10.65
C LEU A 284 15.66 -7.87 -10.59
N VAL A 285 15.48 -8.48 -9.42
CA VAL A 285 14.35 -9.36 -9.13
C VAL A 285 13.30 -8.55 -8.37
N ASN A 286 12.30 -8.05 -9.09
CA ASN A 286 11.19 -7.30 -8.53
C ASN A 286 10.17 -8.28 -7.92
N VAL A 287 9.89 -8.14 -6.63
CA VAL A 287 9.02 -9.06 -5.88
C VAL A 287 7.84 -8.30 -5.23
N PRO A 288 6.91 -7.73 -6.02
CA PRO A 288 5.80 -6.98 -5.47
C PRO A 288 4.79 -7.89 -4.74
N LYS A 289 4.12 -7.34 -3.73
CA LYS A 289 2.87 -7.88 -3.21
C LYS A 289 1.72 -7.34 -4.04
N LEU A 290 0.82 -8.22 -4.49
CA LEU A 290 -0.39 -7.81 -5.18
C LEU A 290 -1.38 -7.18 -4.20
N LYS A 291 -1.76 -5.93 -4.46
CA LYS A 291 -2.72 -5.21 -3.62
C LYS A 291 -3.42 -4.11 -4.38
N VAL A 292 -4.64 -3.77 -3.97
CA VAL A 292 -5.24 -2.47 -4.35
C VAL A 292 -4.34 -1.33 -3.88
N HIS A 293 -4.48 -0.13 -4.42
CA HIS A 293 -3.69 1.04 -3.99
C HIS A 293 -4.65 2.20 -3.77
N ASN A 294 -4.30 3.28 -3.05
CA ASN A 294 -5.24 4.38 -2.78
C ASN A 294 -5.29 5.49 -3.86
N MET A 295 -4.26 5.61 -4.70
CA MET A 295 -4.18 6.60 -5.80
C MET A 295 -4.25 5.99 -7.22
N SER A 296 -3.49 4.92 -7.53
CA SER A 296 -3.64 4.13 -8.76
C SER A 296 -4.61 2.96 -8.57
N LEU A 297 -4.99 2.27 -9.64
CA LEU A 297 -5.85 1.08 -9.57
C LEU A 297 -5.32 0.06 -8.53
N PHE A 298 -4.04 -0.29 -8.61
CA PHE A 298 -3.41 -1.29 -7.76
C PHE A 298 -1.88 -1.08 -7.63
N THR A 299 -1.24 -1.83 -6.74
CA THR A 299 0.22 -1.96 -6.62
C THR A 299 0.63 -3.34 -7.10
N ASN A 300 1.49 -3.36 -8.11
CA ASN A 300 2.14 -4.57 -8.59
C ASN A 300 3.52 -4.23 -9.18
N VAL A 301 3.85 -4.71 -10.39
CA VAL A 301 5.19 -4.62 -10.97
C VAL A 301 5.59 -3.18 -11.24
N ILE A 302 4.79 -2.47 -12.04
CA ILE A 302 5.12 -1.10 -12.47
C ILE A 302 5.09 -0.17 -11.27
N LYS A 303 4.12 -0.30 -10.36
CA LYS A 303 4.04 0.56 -9.17
C LYS A 303 5.19 0.34 -8.18
N ASN A 304 5.58 -0.93 -7.91
CA ASN A 304 6.65 -1.23 -6.95
C ASN A 304 8.00 -0.64 -7.40
N LEU A 305 8.25 -0.61 -8.71
CA LEU A 305 9.42 0.08 -9.27
C LEU A 305 9.17 1.59 -9.39
N GLY A 306 8.01 1.94 -9.94
CA GLY A 306 7.57 3.26 -10.35
C GLY A 306 7.54 4.30 -9.25
N ILE A 307 7.37 3.86 -8.00
CA ILE A 307 7.53 4.73 -6.83
C ILE A 307 8.67 4.24 -5.94
N GLY A 308 8.85 2.92 -5.83
CA GLY A 308 9.82 2.31 -4.91
C GLY A 308 11.28 2.47 -5.32
N LEU A 309 11.61 3.09 -6.46
CA LEU A 309 13.01 3.36 -6.86
C LEU A 309 13.42 4.83 -6.71
N TYR A 310 12.49 5.77 -6.51
CA TYR A 310 12.84 7.16 -6.22
C TYR A 310 13.46 7.26 -4.81
N PRO A 311 14.72 7.69 -4.66
CA PRO A 311 15.37 7.73 -3.36
C PRO A 311 14.86 8.90 -2.51
N MET A 312 14.48 8.64 -1.26
CA MET A 312 13.96 9.71 -0.40
C MET A 312 15.05 10.64 0.13
N GLY A 313 16.25 10.14 0.37
CA GLY A 313 17.39 10.90 0.89
C GLY A 313 18.31 11.41 -0.21
N PHE A 314 17.76 12.02 -1.26
CA PHE A 314 18.54 12.69 -2.31
C PHE A 314 18.37 14.20 -2.21
N ALA A 315 19.47 14.94 -2.10
CA ALA A 315 19.50 16.40 -2.04
C ALA A 315 20.51 16.96 -3.06
N LYS A 316 20.08 17.52 -4.19
CA LYS A 316 20.99 18.11 -5.19
C LYS A 316 21.69 19.35 -4.64
N THR A 317 20.98 20.15 -3.85
CA THR A 317 21.52 21.36 -3.21
C THR A 317 22.14 21.11 -1.84
N GLY A 318 22.20 19.85 -1.39
CA GLY A 318 22.65 19.46 -0.06
C GLY A 318 21.64 19.74 1.06
N GLY A 319 21.99 19.33 2.28
CA GLY A 319 21.10 19.40 3.45
C GLY A 319 19.91 18.44 3.32
N CYS A 320 18.79 18.78 3.97
CA CYS A 320 17.54 18.01 3.89
C CYS A 320 16.60 18.55 2.80
N CYS A 321 17.13 19.20 1.77
CA CYS A 321 16.34 19.70 0.65
C CYS A 321 16.06 18.55 -0.33
N TRP A 322 15.18 17.63 0.06
CA TRP A 322 14.95 16.41 -0.68
C TRP A 322 14.19 16.64 -1.99
N GLU A 323 14.74 16.19 -3.13
CA GLU A 323 14.09 16.41 -4.44
C GLU A 323 12.84 15.55 -4.63
N TYR A 324 12.84 14.33 -4.08
CA TYR A 324 11.77 13.36 -4.32
C TYR A 324 10.87 13.15 -3.10
N SER A 325 11.16 13.77 -1.96
CA SER A 325 10.47 13.48 -0.70
C SER A 325 10.17 14.73 0.13
N ASN A 326 9.28 14.56 1.10
CA ASN A 326 8.91 15.57 2.08
C ASN A 326 8.71 14.92 3.46
N PRO A 327 8.71 15.70 4.56
CA PRO A 327 9.15 17.09 4.65
C PRO A 327 10.67 17.19 4.48
N HIS A 328 11.17 18.42 4.31
CA HIS A 328 12.60 18.72 4.24
C HIS A 328 13.25 18.69 5.64
N ARG A 329 13.22 17.50 6.27
CA ARG A 329 13.76 17.21 7.62
C ARG A 329 14.74 16.02 7.54
N PRO A 330 15.59 15.80 8.57
CA PRO A 330 16.53 14.66 8.57
C PRO A 330 15.86 13.30 8.34
N ILE A 331 14.63 13.13 8.83
CA ILE A 331 13.79 11.97 8.53
C ILE A 331 12.72 12.40 7.52
N PRO A 332 12.89 12.10 6.22
CA PRO A 332 11.82 12.28 5.24
C PRO A 332 10.69 11.28 5.55
N GLY A 333 9.45 11.68 5.26
CA GLY A 333 8.26 10.91 5.60
C GLY A 333 7.51 10.32 4.41
N MET A 334 7.38 11.04 3.29
CA MET A 334 6.71 10.56 2.08
C MET A 334 7.43 10.99 0.80
N LYS A 335 7.19 10.28 -0.31
CA LYS A 335 7.69 10.66 -1.64
C LYS A 335 6.87 11.81 -2.24
N GLY A 336 6.58 12.86 -1.47
CA GLY A 336 5.75 13.97 -1.93
C GLY A 336 6.42 14.93 -2.92
N GLY A 337 7.72 14.77 -3.20
CA GLY A 337 8.45 15.60 -4.17
C GLY A 337 8.24 15.18 -5.64
N ILE A 338 7.64 14.01 -5.87
CA ILE A 338 7.29 13.52 -7.22
C ILE A 338 5.79 13.69 -7.50
N PRO A 339 5.38 13.96 -8.76
CA PRO A 339 3.97 14.09 -9.10
C PRO A 339 3.18 12.79 -8.85
N HIS A 340 2.11 12.90 -8.06
CA HIS A 340 1.13 11.84 -7.79
C HIS A 340 -0.24 12.12 -8.43
N GLU A 341 -0.41 13.28 -9.05
CA GLU A 341 -1.64 13.73 -9.67
C GLU A 341 -1.32 14.68 -10.83
N VAL A 342 -2.27 14.84 -11.76
CA VAL A 342 -2.08 15.71 -12.93
C VAL A 342 -1.93 17.17 -12.49
N TRP A 343 -2.75 17.65 -11.56
CA TRP A 343 -2.71 19.03 -11.06
C TRP A 343 -2.03 19.10 -9.69
N VAL A 344 -0.71 19.29 -9.67
CA VAL A 344 0.09 19.34 -8.43
C VAL A 344 0.02 20.73 -7.81
N ALA A 345 -0.35 20.84 -6.54
CA ALA A 345 -0.35 22.11 -5.81
C ALA A 345 1.05 22.51 -5.36
N GLU A 346 1.35 23.82 -5.43
CA GLU A 346 2.48 24.41 -4.71
C GLU A 346 2.17 24.41 -3.21
N MET A 347 3.05 23.81 -2.42
CA MET A 347 2.84 23.62 -0.97
C MET A 347 3.78 24.49 -0.15
N ASP A 348 3.23 25.14 0.87
CA ASP A 348 4.01 25.75 1.92
C ASP A 348 4.66 24.66 2.78
N ARG A 349 5.99 24.75 2.96
CA ARG A 349 6.78 23.67 3.54
C ARG A 349 6.64 23.56 5.05
N ASP A 350 6.28 24.65 5.73
CA ASP A 350 6.20 24.71 7.18
C ASP A 350 4.81 24.30 7.66
N THR A 351 3.77 24.82 7.01
CA THR A 351 2.37 24.55 7.34
C THR A 351 1.81 23.30 6.65
N CYS A 352 2.47 22.82 5.59
CA CYS A 352 1.98 21.74 4.73
C CYS A 352 0.58 22.06 4.12
N LEU A 353 0.30 23.34 3.87
CA LEU A 353 -0.91 23.83 3.21
C LEU A 353 -0.61 24.32 1.79
N PRO A 354 -1.59 24.29 0.87
CA PRO A 354 -1.38 24.86 -0.46
C PRO A 354 -1.16 26.37 -0.43
N VAL A 355 -0.22 26.85 -1.25
CA VAL A 355 -0.03 28.26 -1.52
C VAL A 355 -1.19 28.75 -2.39
N LEU A 356 -1.84 29.84 -1.98
CA LEU A 356 -3.02 30.37 -2.65
C LEU A 356 -2.68 31.48 -3.64
N ASP A 357 -3.48 31.62 -4.70
CA ASP A 357 -3.47 32.73 -5.64
C ASP A 357 -4.20 33.96 -5.09
N GLU A 358 -4.19 35.07 -5.83
CA GLU A 358 -4.89 36.32 -5.47
C GLU A 358 -6.41 36.16 -5.32
N ARG A 359 -6.98 35.05 -5.81
CA ARG A 359 -8.42 34.71 -5.71
C ARG A 359 -8.70 33.71 -4.60
N GLY A 360 -7.70 33.35 -3.79
CA GLY A 360 -7.84 32.40 -2.68
C GLY A 360 -7.89 30.93 -3.10
N ARG A 361 -7.44 30.58 -4.32
CA ARG A 361 -7.43 29.20 -4.83
C ARG A 361 -6.01 28.61 -4.81
N PRO A 362 -5.83 27.29 -4.66
CA PRO A 362 -4.52 26.66 -4.74
C PRO A 362 -3.80 26.99 -6.05
N ARG A 363 -2.52 27.37 -5.96
CA ARG A 363 -1.64 27.50 -7.12
C ARG A 363 -1.23 26.09 -7.58
N VAL A 364 -1.72 25.68 -8.74
CA VAL A 364 -1.47 24.33 -9.28
C VAL A 364 -0.67 24.37 -10.58
N LYS A 365 0.12 23.32 -10.82
CA LYS A 365 0.85 23.07 -12.06
C LYS A 365 0.40 21.75 -12.67
N LYS A 366 0.15 21.74 -13.98
CA LYS A 366 -0.14 20.52 -14.73
C LYS A 366 1.13 19.68 -14.95
N THR A 367 1.03 18.38 -14.71
CA THR A 367 2.07 17.36 -14.91
C THR A 367 1.47 16.16 -15.66
N GLY A 368 2.26 15.10 -15.91
CA GLY A 368 1.76 13.81 -16.39
C GLY A 368 1.19 12.90 -15.29
N GLY A 369 1.11 13.37 -14.05
CA GLY A 369 0.55 12.63 -12.92
C GLY A 369 1.34 11.39 -12.52
N LEU A 370 0.70 10.54 -11.71
CA LEU A 370 1.31 9.33 -11.16
C LEU A 370 1.74 8.34 -12.25
N THR A 371 0.91 8.14 -13.29
CA THR A 371 1.22 7.26 -14.43
C THR A 371 2.53 7.64 -15.10
N ALA A 372 2.71 8.91 -15.44
CA ALA A 372 3.97 9.38 -16.03
C ALA A 372 5.15 9.22 -15.08
N THR A 373 4.99 9.51 -13.78
CA THR A 373 6.04 9.33 -12.77
C THR A 373 6.51 7.87 -12.71
N MET A 374 5.58 6.92 -12.65
CA MET A 374 5.93 5.50 -12.61
C MET A 374 6.64 5.03 -13.88
N LEU A 375 6.15 5.43 -15.04
CA LEU A 375 6.72 5.01 -16.32
C LEU A 375 8.06 5.69 -16.62
N ASP A 376 8.26 6.94 -16.18
CA ASP A 376 9.54 7.66 -16.37
C ASP A 376 10.69 6.89 -15.70
N ILE A 377 10.54 6.46 -14.45
CA ILE A 377 11.62 5.74 -13.75
C ILE A 377 11.81 4.31 -14.28
N VAL A 378 10.74 3.61 -14.65
CA VAL A 378 10.85 2.27 -15.26
C VAL A 378 11.59 2.34 -16.59
N LYS A 379 11.27 3.31 -17.46
CA LYS A 379 12.00 3.55 -18.71
C LYS A 379 13.45 3.94 -18.47
N ALA A 380 13.72 4.75 -17.45
CA ALA A 380 15.08 5.14 -17.09
C ALA A 380 15.93 3.91 -16.79
N VAL A 381 15.40 2.98 -15.96
CA VAL A 381 16.07 1.72 -15.60
C VAL A 381 16.24 0.79 -16.81
N GLN A 382 15.20 0.61 -17.64
CA GLN A 382 15.29 -0.20 -18.87
C GLN A 382 16.38 0.31 -19.81
N ASN A 383 16.55 1.63 -19.90
CA ASN A 383 17.57 2.27 -20.74
C ASN A 383 19.01 2.13 -20.20
N GLN A 384 19.21 1.50 -19.03
CA GLN A 384 20.54 1.20 -18.46
C GLN A 384 20.97 -0.27 -18.65
N ASP A 385 20.31 -1.05 -19.53
CA ASP A 385 20.59 -2.49 -19.70
C ASP A 385 20.43 -3.31 -18.39
N ILE A 386 19.45 -2.92 -17.57
CA ILE A 386 19.08 -3.69 -16.38
C ILE A 386 18.11 -4.79 -16.77
N PHE A 387 18.55 -6.04 -16.65
CA PHE A 387 17.67 -7.19 -16.83
C PHE A 387 16.76 -7.34 -15.61
N MET A 388 15.46 -7.41 -15.86
CA MET A 388 14.44 -7.44 -14.82
C MET A 388 13.63 -8.73 -14.87
N ILE A 389 13.43 -9.33 -13.71
CA ILE A 389 12.54 -10.47 -13.49
C ILE A 389 11.47 -10.00 -12.53
N HIS A 390 10.21 -10.29 -12.82
CA HIS A 390 9.08 -9.88 -11.98
C HIS A 390 8.37 -11.12 -11.44
N ILE A 391 8.24 -11.20 -10.11
CA ILE A 391 7.62 -12.33 -9.41
C ILE A 391 6.66 -11.79 -8.37
N VAL A 392 5.36 -11.90 -8.63
CA VAL A 392 4.29 -11.29 -7.84
C VAL A 392 3.84 -12.25 -6.74
N ASP A 393 3.92 -11.78 -5.51
CA ASP A 393 3.28 -12.42 -4.35
C ASP A 393 1.78 -12.07 -4.33
N ALA A 394 0.95 -13.03 -4.71
CA ALA A 394 -0.51 -12.93 -4.65
C ALA A 394 -1.12 -14.10 -3.84
N ILE A 395 -0.35 -14.69 -2.91
CA ILE A 395 -0.84 -15.79 -2.06
C ILE A 395 -1.86 -15.25 -1.06
N GLU A 396 -1.50 -14.14 -0.38
CA GLU A 396 -2.40 -13.27 0.36
C GLU A 396 -2.41 -11.87 -0.29
N ALA A 397 -3.30 -11.62 -1.25
CA ALA A 397 -3.44 -10.31 -1.88
C ALA A 397 -4.13 -9.31 -0.92
N THR A 398 -3.68 -8.07 -0.90
CA THR A 398 -4.23 -7.05 0.03
C THR A 398 -5.39 -6.29 -0.60
N ASN A 399 -6.51 -6.24 0.12
CA ASN A 399 -7.73 -5.52 -0.23
C ASN A 399 -8.01 -4.39 0.77
N LEU A 400 -8.87 -3.45 0.40
CA LEU A 400 -9.38 -2.32 1.19
C LEU A 400 -8.36 -1.23 1.54
N ASP A 401 -7.17 -1.57 2.00
CA ASP A 401 -6.09 -0.62 2.29
C ASP A 401 -4.72 -1.28 2.08
N HIS A 402 -3.83 -0.54 1.42
CA HIS A 402 -2.53 -1.02 0.97
C HIS A 402 -1.36 -0.54 1.84
N MET A 403 -1.64 0.39 2.78
CA MET A 403 -0.65 1.02 3.66
C MET A 403 -0.37 0.22 4.95
N GLY A 404 -1.23 -0.74 5.27
CA GLY A 404 -1.11 -1.54 6.48
C GLY A 404 -1.77 -0.85 7.67
N SER A 405 -3.10 -0.75 7.64
CA SER A 405 -3.94 -0.36 8.77
C SER A 405 -4.93 -1.46 9.16
N ASP A 406 -5.66 -1.26 10.25
CA ASP A 406 -6.75 -2.15 10.71
C ASP A 406 -7.89 -2.33 9.68
N LEU A 407 -7.94 -1.50 8.63
CA LEU A 407 -8.91 -1.63 7.55
C LEU A 407 -8.47 -2.62 6.46
N SER A 408 -7.18 -2.98 6.43
CA SER A 408 -6.59 -3.84 5.40
C SER A 408 -7.09 -5.27 5.56
N LYS A 409 -7.37 -5.95 4.45
CA LYS A 409 -7.77 -7.36 4.44
C LYS A 409 -6.82 -8.19 3.59
N LYS A 410 -6.44 -9.36 4.08
CA LYS A 410 -5.65 -10.36 3.34
C LYS A 410 -6.59 -11.38 2.72
N GLU A 411 -6.75 -11.35 1.42
CA GLU A 411 -7.55 -12.31 0.67
C GLU A 411 -6.67 -13.49 0.26
N LYS A 412 -7.08 -14.71 0.60
CA LYS A 412 -6.32 -15.94 0.37
C LYS A 412 -6.48 -16.43 -1.08
N GLU A 413 -5.92 -15.68 -2.02
CA GLU A 413 -6.01 -15.98 -3.46
C GLU A 413 -5.16 -17.20 -3.86
N GLY A 414 -4.03 -17.44 -3.17
CA GLY A 414 -3.15 -18.58 -3.44
C GLY A 414 -2.39 -18.50 -4.76
N MET A 415 -2.30 -17.32 -5.37
CA MET A 415 -1.69 -17.14 -6.68
C MET A 415 -0.23 -16.69 -6.57
N VAL A 416 0.60 -17.12 -7.51
CA VAL A 416 1.90 -16.51 -7.77
C VAL A 416 2.04 -16.32 -9.27
N PHE A 417 2.40 -15.11 -9.68
CA PHE A 417 2.57 -14.76 -11.08
C PHE A 417 4.02 -14.38 -11.38
N ALA A 418 4.49 -14.67 -12.58
CA ALA A 418 5.81 -14.24 -13.03
C ALA A 418 5.75 -13.72 -14.48
N GLY A 419 6.39 -12.58 -14.73
CA GLY A 419 6.61 -11.97 -16.06
C GLY A 419 8.04 -11.45 -16.25
N LEU A 420 8.55 -11.44 -17.49
CA LEU A 420 9.64 -10.52 -17.88
C LEU A 420 9.08 -9.20 -18.42
N ASP A 421 7.86 -9.24 -18.99
CA ASP A 421 7.16 -8.05 -19.46
C ASP A 421 6.30 -7.47 -18.33
N PRO A 422 6.59 -6.24 -17.85
CA PRO A 422 5.88 -5.65 -16.74
C PRO A 422 4.43 -5.28 -17.07
N VAL A 423 4.12 -4.96 -18.33
CA VAL A 423 2.79 -4.52 -18.75
C VAL A 423 1.84 -5.70 -18.85
N ALA A 424 2.30 -6.78 -19.50
CA ALA A 424 1.56 -8.03 -19.59
C ALA A 424 1.24 -8.61 -18.21
N LEU A 425 2.23 -8.62 -17.31
CA LEU A 425 2.06 -9.15 -15.96
C LEU A 425 1.11 -8.32 -15.11
N ASP A 426 1.23 -6.99 -15.15
CA ASP A 426 0.30 -6.10 -14.46
C ASP A 426 -1.14 -6.25 -14.99
N LEU A 427 -1.32 -6.33 -16.32
CA LEU A 427 -2.65 -6.51 -16.90
C LEU A 427 -3.28 -7.86 -16.52
N LEU A 428 -2.52 -8.96 -16.53
CA LEU A 428 -3.01 -10.27 -16.04
C LEU A 428 -3.45 -10.18 -14.57
N CYS A 429 -2.63 -9.60 -13.71
CA CYS A 429 -2.95 -9.45 -12.28
C CYS A 429 -4.20 -8.60 -12.06
N ALA A 430 -4.34 -7.48 -12.78
CA ALA A 430 -5.51 -6.61 -12.70
C ALA A 430 -6.79 -7.34 -13.15
N ARG A 431 -6.72 -8.07 -14.28
CA ARG A 431 -7.83 -8.88 -14.79
C ARG A 431 -8.25 -9.98 -13.82
N TYR A 432 -7.30 -10.54 -13.07
CA TYR A 432 -7.61 -11.55 -12.04
C TYR A 432 -8.34 -10.94 -10.83
N ILE A 433 -7.79 -9.89 -10.19
CA ILE A 433 -8.35 -9.38 -8.92
C ILE A 433 -9.58 -8.48 -9.09
N PHE A 434 -9.79 -7.86 -10.26
CA PHE A 434 -10.97 -7.03 -10.52
C PHE A 434 -12.00 -7.74 -11.41
N SER A 435 -11.97 -9.07 -11.44
CA SER A 435 -12.99 -9.90 -12.10
C SER A 435 -13.43 -11.02 -11.17
N ASN A 436 -14.61 -10.85 -10.60
CA ASN A 436 -15.33 -11.88 -9.83
C ASN A 436 -16.53 -12.45 -10.62
N VAL A 437 -16.55 -12.23 -11.94
CA VAL A 437 -17.59 -12.66 -12.87
C VAL A 437 -17.01 -13.72 -13.82
N PRO A 438 -17.63 -14.91 -13.97
CA PRO A 438 -17.17 -15.94 -14.90
C PRO A 438 -17.25 -15.50 -16.37
N LEU A 439 -16.41 -16.05 -17.24
CA LEU A 439 -16.36 -15.72 -18.67
C LEU A 439 -17.73 -15.74 -19.37
N GLN A 440 -18.57 -16.74 -19.09
CA GLN A 440 -19.91 -16.82 -19.72
C GLN A 440 -20.77 -15.58 -19.42
N GLU A 441 -20.76 -15.13 -18.17
CA GLU A 441 -21.54 -13.98 -17.73
C GLU A 441 -20.89 -12.67 -18.20
N ALA A 442 -19.54 -12.60 -18.17
CA ALA A 442 -18.79 -11.47 -18.70
C ALA A 442 -19.09 -11.21 -20.20
N LEU A 443 -19.27 -12.27 -20.99
CA LEU A 443 -19.68 -12.17 -22.38
C LEU A 443 -21.10 -11.63 -22.56
N ALA A 444 -22.00 -11.88 -21.60
CA ALA A 444 -23.39 -11.46 -21.66
C ALA A 444 -23.60 -9.99 -21.25
N VAL A 445 -22.78 -9.45 -20.34
CA VAL A 445 -22.89 -8.06 -19.87
C VAL A 445 -22.20 -7.04 -20.80
N GLU A 446 -21.32 -7.50 -21.70
CA GLU A 446 -20.64 -6.70 -22.73
C GLU A 446 -19.82 -5.48 -22.24
N ILE A 447 -19.47 -5.42 -20.95
CA ILE A 447 -18.59 -4.38 -20.39
C ILE A 447 -17.13 -4.71 -20.74
N THR A 448 -16.46 -3.78 -21.41
CA THR A 448 -15.06 -3.92 -21.82
C THR A 448 -14.10 -3.35 -20.79
N ASP A 449 -12.91 -3.93 -20.67
CA ASP A 449 -11.84 -3.46 -19.77
C ASP A 449 -10.99 -2.31 -20.35
N GLY A 450 -11.30 -1.80 -21.54
CA GLY A 450 -10.49 -0.78 -22.24
C GLY A 450 -9.17 -1.31 -22.82
N HIS A 451 -8.87 -2.60 -22.67
CA HIS A 451 -7.62 -3.25 -23.03
C HIS A 451 -7.81 -4.54 -23.86
N GLY A 452 -8.95 -4.64 -24.53
CA GLY A 452 -9.27 -5.74 -25.45
C GLY A 452 -9.88 -6.97 -24.80
N GLY A 453 -10.33 -6.88 -23.55
CA GLY A 453 -10.99 -7.95 -22.80
C GLY A 453 -12.34 -7.52 -22.18
N ARG A 454 -12.99 -8.46 -21.50
CA ARG A 454 -14.27 -8.26 -20.78
C ARG A 454 -14.15 -8.78 -19.36
N PHE A 455 -13.77 -7.89 -18.44
CA PHE A 455 -13.51 -8.23 -17.03
C PHE A 455 -14.38 -7.37 -16.12
N PRO A 456 -15.71 -7.61 -16.10
CA PRO A 456 -16.60 -6.92 -15.19
C PRO A 456 -16.42 -7.46 -13.77
N GLN A 457 -16.64 -6.58 -12.81
CA GLN A 457 -16.76 -6.89 -11.40
C GLN A 457 -18.23 -6.75 -10.99
N ALA A 458 -18.80 -7.79 -10.40
CA ALA A 458 -20.11 -7.73 -9.75
C ALA A 458 -20.03 -6.84 -8.51
N VAL A 459 -20.92 -5.85 -8.43
CA VAL A 459 -20.95 -4.82 -7.38
C VAL A 459 -22.37 -4.61 -6.85
N PRO A 460 -22.53 -4.12 -5.59
CA PRO A 460 -23.82 -3.64 -5.13
C PRO A 460 -24.18 -2.33 -5.84
N LEU A 461 -25.37 -2.25 -6.42
CA LEU A 461 -25.90 -1.02 -7.03
C LEU A 461 -27.09 -0.51 -6.21
N PRO A 462 -27.00 0.69 -5.63
CA PRO A 462 -28.11 1.31 -4.92
C PRO A 462 -29.14 1.87 -5.91
N HIS A 463 -30.43 1.63 -5.67
CA HIS A 463 -31.53 2.21 -6.45
C HIS A 463 -32.70 2.64 -5.56
N PRO A 464 -33.52 3.61 -5.98
CA PRO A 464 -34.67 4.03 -5.21
C PRO A 464 -35.84 3.03 -5.35
N GLU A 465 -36.42 2.61 -4.23
CA GLU A 465 -37.57 1.71 -4.15
C GLU A 465 -38.41 2.05 -2.91
N ASP A 466 -39.72 2.21 -3.07
CA ASP A 466 -40.67 2.50 -1.98
C ASP A 466 -40.22 3.60 -1.00
N GLY A 467 -39.67 4.70 -1.54
CA GLY A 467 -39.18 5.83 -0.74
C GLY A 467 -37.87 5.57 0.02
N HIS A 468 -37.21 4.45 -0.25
CA HIS A 468 -35.92 4.06 0.29
C HIS A 468 -34.87 3.92 -0.81
N ILE A 469 -33.62 3.75 -0.42
CA ILE A 469 -32.54 3.35 -1.32
C ILE A 469 -32.17 1.92 -0.95
N VAL A 470 -32.29 0.98 -1.88
CA VAL A 470 -32.04 -0.45 -1.64
C VAL A 470 -30.94 -0.96 -2.57
N THR A 471 -30.28 -2.04 -2.18
CA THR A 471 -29.24 -2.70 -3.00
C THR A 471 -29.85 -3.69 -3.99
N GLN A 472 -29.42 -3.61 -5.26
CA GLN A 472 -29.50 -4.69 -6.24
C GLN A 472 -28.11 -5.12 -6.72
N ASN A 473 -28.02 -6.24 -7.42
CA ASN A 473 -26.77 -6.65 -8.09
C ASN A 473 -26.58 -5.86 -9.38
N GLY A 474 -25.33 -5.53 -9.68
CA GLY A 474 -24.94 -5.02 -10.99
C GLY A 474 -23.45 -5.17 -11.24
N TYR A 475 -22.93 -4.40 -12.18
CA TYR A 475 -21.55 -4.55 -12.65
C TYR A 475 -20.85 -3.20 -12.75
N ASP A 476 -19.54 -3.22 -12.52
CA ASP A 476 -18.61 -2.13 -12.77
C ASP A 476 -17.35 -2.71 -13.45
N CYS A 477 -16.48 -1.88 -14.00
CA CYS A 477 -15.18 -2.30 -14.53
C CYS A 477 -14.11 -1.25 -14.20
N PRO A 478 -13.42 -1.39 -13.06
CA PRO A 478 -12.31 -0.50 -12.67
C PRO A 478 -11.21 -0.42 -13.74
N LEU A 479 -10.92 -1.53 -14.43
CA LEU A 479 -9.88 -1.59 -15.46
C LEU A 479 -10.15 -0.62 -16.62
N SER A 480 -11.42 -0.40 -16.99
CA SER A 480 -11.77 0.52 -18.07
C SER A 480 -11.37 1.97 -17.81
N ARG A 481 -11.02 2.30 -16.56
CA ARG A 481 -10.63 3.64 -16.09
C ARG A 481 -9.13 3.78 -15.82
N ASP A 482 -8.34 2.73 -16.05
CA ASP A 482 -6.88 2.72 -15.86
C ASP A 482 -6.14 2.79 -17.19
N ASP A 483 -5.59 3.96 -17.52
CA ASP A 483 -4.82 4.15 -18.74
C ASP A 483 -3.39 3.57 -18.66
N LEU A 484 -2.93 3.13 -17.48
CA LEU A 484 -1.55 2.71 -17.26
C LEU A 484 -1.08 1.64 -18.26
N PRO A 485 -1.81 0.53 -18.53
CA PRO A 485 -1.33 -0.49 -19.46
C PRO A 485 -1.17 0.02 -20.89
N ALA A 486 -2.13 0.83 -21.36
CA ALA A 486 -2.10 1.41 -22.70
C ALA A 486 -0.97 2.44 -22.83
N GLU A 487 -0.77 3.27 -21.82
CA GLU A 487 0.31 4.26 -21.80
C GLU A 487 1.69 3.59 -21.74
N ALA A 488 1.85 2.56 -20.92
CA ALA A 488 3.09 1.82 -20.79
C ALA A 488 3.49 1.15 -22.12
N GLU A 489 2.53 0.51 -22.79
CA GLU A 489 2.75 -0.08 -24.12
C GLU A 489 3.13 0.98 -25.16
N ARG A 490 2.38 2.11 -25.22
CA ARG A 490 2.67 3.23 -26.13
C ARG A 490 4.07 3.79 -25.92
N ARG A 491 4.52 3.84 -24.67
CA ARG A 491 5.86 4.33 -24.32
C ARG A 491 6.94 3.26 -24.47
N GLY A 492 6.63 2.04 -24.89
CA GLY A 492 7.59 0.96 -25.13
C GLY A 492 8.14 0.32 -23.86
N VAL A 493 7.40 0.36 -22.75
CA VAL A 493 7.79 -0.29 -21.48
C VAL A 493 7.56 -1.80 -21.53
N GLY A 494 6.57 -2.26 -22.30
CA GLY A 494 6.18 -3.65 -22.47
C GLY A 494 5.01 -3.76 -23.44
N GLN A 495 4.31 -4.89 -23.44
CA GLN A 495 3.13 -5.13 -24.28
C GLN A 495 1.95 -5.67 -23.46
N ARG A 496 0.72 -5.41 -23.90
CA ARG A 496 -0.50 -5.90 -23.23
C ARG A 496 -0.85 -7.34 -23.58
N ALA A 497 -0.47 -7.82 -24.77
CA ALA A 497 -0.75 -9.19 -25.19
C ALA A 497 0.07 -10.19 -24.37
N TYR A 498 -0.57 -11.25 -23.89
CA TYR A 498 0.10 -12.30 -23.10
C TYR A 498 -0.49 -13.67 -23.33
N GLN A 499 0.30 -14.68 -22.97
CA GLN A 499 -0.10 -16.07 -22.86
C GLN A 499 0.27 -16.61 -21.49
N VAL A 500 -0.59 -17.46 -20.93
CA VAL A 500 -0.34 -18.09 -19.63
C VAL A 500 0.25 -19.50 -19.77
N LEU A 501 1.34 -19.73 -19.05
CA LEU A 501 1.99 -21.02 -18.87
C LEU A 501 1.95 -21.36 -17.37
N GLY A 502 0.91 -22.07 -16.94
CA GLY A 502 0.72 -22.28 -15.50
C GLY A 502 0.27 -23.66 -15.07
N TRP A 503 0.22 -23.82 -13.75
CA TRP A 503 -0.17 -25.07 -13.08
C TRP A 503 -0.93 -24.81 -11.78
N ASP A 504 -2.08 -25.47 -11.63
CA ASP A 504 -2.83 -25.53 -10.38
C ASP A 504 -2.28 -26.71 -9.56
N ARG A 505 -1.51 -26.42 -8.51
CA ARG A 505 -0.93 -27.46 -7.65
C ARG A 505 -1.97 -28.13 -6.76
N ILE A 506 -3.13 -27.52 -6.55
CA ILE A 506 -4.19 -28.06 -5.70
C ILE A 506 -4.86 -29.24 -6.41
N ASP A 507 -5.26 -29.00 -7.66
CA ASP A 507 -6.00 -29.99 -8.47
C ASP A 507 -5.10 -30.78 -9.44
N ASP A 508 -3.82 -30.42 -9.53
CA ASP A 508 -2.83 -30.97 -10.47
C ASP A 508 -3.26 -30.82 -11.95
N LEU A 509 -3.66 -29.59 -12.31
CA LEU A 509 -4.18 -29.26 -13.63
C LEU A 509 -3.40 -28.11 -14.28
N PRO A 510 -3.22 -28.10 -15.61
CA PRO A 510 -2.63 -26.96 -16.30
C PRO A 510 -3.54 -25.73 -16.24
N ILE A 511 -2.92 -24.56 -16.08
CA ILE A 511 -3.57 -23.25 -16.16
C ILE A 511 -3.18 -22.60 -17.50
N VAL A 512 -4.17 -22.02 -18.17
CA VAL A 512 -4.03 -21.32 -19.46
C VAL A 512 -4.82 -20.03 -19.45
N SER A 513 -4.68 -19.23 -20.52
CA SER A 513 -5.55 -18.09 -20.79
C SER A 513 -6.38 -18.26 -22.07
N LEU A 514 -7.57 -17.68 -22.09
CA LEU A 514 -8.43 -17.54 -23.27
C LEU A 514 -8.96 -16.10 -23.37
N GLU A 515 -8.58 -15.37 -24.42
CA GLU A 515 -8.90 -13.94 -24.56
C GLU A 515 -8.49 -13.16 -23.29
N GLY A 516 -7.39 -13.57 -22.66
CA GLY A 516 -6.88 -13.01 -21.41
C GLY A 516 -7.50 -13.58 -20.12
N HIS A 517 -8.60 -14.34 -20.18
CA HIS A 517 -9.22 -14.95 -18.99
C HIS A 517 -8.39 -16.12 -18.48
N LEU A 518 -8.12 -16.16 -17.18
CA LEU A 518 -7.38 -17.24 -16.54
C LEU A 518 -8.30 -18.43 -16.25
N GLY A 519 -7.85 -19.65 -16.53
CA GLY A 519 -8.61 -20.84 -16.17
C GLY A 519 -7.80 -22.12 -16.22
N ARG A 520 -8.29 -23.14 -15.52
CA ARG A 520 -7.71 -24.49 -15.52
C ARG A 520 -8.31 -25.33 -16.64
N VAL A 521 -7.53 -26.27 -17.17
CA VAL A 521 -8.00 -27.20 -18.21
C VAL A 521 -8.24 -28.58 -17.61
N LYS A 522 -9.50 -28.99 -17.50
CA LYS A 522 -9.92 -30.30 -17.00
C LYS A 522 -10.64 -31.07 -18.11
N GLU A 523 -10.12 -32.25 -18.47
CA GLU A 523 -10.72 -33.11 -19.51
C GLU A 523 -11.01 -32.37 -20.84
N GLY A 524 -10.13 -31.43 -21.21
CA GLY A 524 -10.29 -30.61 -22.43
C GLY A 524 -11.30 -29.47 -22.32
N ARG A 525 -11.82 -29.17 -21.12
CA ARG A 525 -12.70 -28.03 -20.85
C ARG A 525 -11.96 -26.96 -20.05
N PHE A 526 -12.26 -25.71 -20.38
CA PHE A 526 -11.78 -24.55 -19.63
C PHE A 526 -12.74 -24.29 -18.46
N GLU A 527 -12.17 -24.17 -17.25
CA GLU A 527 -12.89 -23.75 -16.05
C GLU A 527 -12.26 -22.48 -15.51
N ASP A 528 -13.04 -21.41 -15.39
CA ASP A 528 -12.59 -20.09 -14.95
C ASP A 528 -11.90 -20.13 -13.57
N LEU A 529 -10.81 -19.38 -13.45
CA LEU A 529 -10.18 -19.02 -12.19
C LEU A 529 -10.43 -17.54 -11.95
N ILE A 530 -11.43 -17.24 -11.13
CA ILE A 530 -11.83 -15.88 -10.73
C ILE A 530 -11.64 -15.69 -9.23
N THR A 531 -11.41 -14.45 -8.81
CA THR A 531 -11.40 -14.14 -7.38
C THR A 531 -12.82 -14.26 -6.79
N PRO A 532 -12.97 -14.78 -5.55
CA PRO A 532 -14.24 -14.72 -4.83
C PRO A 532 -14.49 -13.35 -4.18
N SER A 533 -13.51 -12.45 -4.21
CA SER A 533 -13.52 -11.21 -3.44
C SER A 533 -13.96 -10.01 -4.30
N LEU A 534 -14.56 -9.01 -3.66
CA LEU A 534 -14.78 -7.69 -4.25
C LEU A 534 -13.59 -6.80 -3.89
N TYR A 535 -12.80 -6.39 -4.88
CA TYR A 535 -11.62 -5.56 -4.67
C TYR A 535 -11.89 -4.08 -4.89
N PHE A 536 -11.50 -3.27 -3.91
CA PHE A 536 -11.50 -1.80 -3.95
C PHE A 536 -10.66 -1.25 -2.80
N ASP A 537 -10.20 -0.01 -2.90
CA ASP A 537 -9.57 0.71 -1.80
C ASP A 537 -10.57 1.70 -1.16
N VAL A 538 -10.61 1.72 0.18
CA VAL A 538 -11.59 2.52 0.93
C VAL A 538 -11.41 4.03 0.77
N PHE A 539 -10.21 4.49 0.42
CA PHE A 539 -9.89 5.92 0.25
C PHE A 539 -10.24 6.43 -1.15
N LYS A 540 -10.44 5.54 -2.12
CA LYS A 540 -10.87 5.88 -3.50
C LYS A 540 -12.10 5.08 -3.94
N PHE A 541 -13.01 4.83 -3.00
CA PHE A 541 -14.26 4.09 -3.23
C PHE A 541 -15.02 4.57 -4.48
N ALA A 542 -15.11 5.88 -4.70
CA ALA A 542 -15.84 6.45 -5.84
C ALA A 542 -15.16 6.27 -7.21
N TRP A 543 -13.89 5.87 -7.24
CA TRP A 543 -13.18 5.49 -8.47
C TRP A 543 -13.27 3.98 -8.72
N ASP A 544 -13.09 3.18 -7.67
CA ASP A 544 -13.11 1.71 -7.79
C ASP A 544 -14.53 1.17 -7.97
N LEU A 545 -15.47 1.64 -7.17
CA LEU A 545 -16.89 1.26 -7.24
C LEU A 545 -17.71 2.46 -7.74
N GLN A 546 -17.28 3.03 -8.87
CA GLN A 546 -17.86 4.24 -9.43
C GLN A 546 -19.34 4.07 -9.78
N GLN A 547 -19.74 2.93 -10.34
CA GLN A 547 -21.16 2.67 -10.63
C GLN A 547 -22.00 2.64 -9.35
N THR A 548 -21.50 2.01 -8.29
CA THR A 548 -22.13 2.01 -6.96
C THR A 548 -22.27 3.43 -6.41
N ALA A 549 -21.20 4.23 -6.44
CA ALA A 549 -21.20 5.59 -5.92
C ALA A 549 -22.14 6.53 -6.72
N LEU A 550 -22.07 6.51 -8.05
CA LEU A 550 -22.91 7.34 -8.91
C LEU A 550 -24.39 6.93 -8.83
N ALA A 551 -24.69 5.63 -8.68
CA ALA A 551 -26.05 5.15 -8.47
C ALA A 551 -26.61 5.60 -7.12
N TYR A 552 -25.80 5.55 -6.04
CA TYR A 552 -26.17 6.10 -4.74
C TYR A 552 -26.48 7.60 -4.79
N PHE A 553 -25.61 8.39 -5.43
CA PHE A 553 -25.86 9.82 -5.61
C PHE A 553 -27.13 10.08 -6.44
N SER A 554 -27.34 9.31 -7.51
CA SER A 554 -28.55 9.43 -8.34
C SER A 554 -29.83 9.12 -7.56
N ALA A 555 -29.82 8.06 -6.74
CA ALA A 555 -30.95 7.69 -5.91
C ALA A 555 -31.28 8.77 -4.86
N LEU A 556 -30.26 9.37 -4.25
CA LEU A 556 -30.42 10.49 -3.32
C LEU A 556 -30.97 11.74 -4.01
N ASP A 557 -30.42 12.09 -5.17
CA ASP A 557 -30.85 13.25 -5.96
C ASP A 557 -32.34 13.10 -6.35
N GLN A 558 -32.77 11.89 -6.71
CA GLN A 558 -34.17 11.59 -6.98
C GLN A 558 -35.07 11.68 -5.75
N LEU A 559 -34.65 11.16 -4.60
CA LEU A 559 -35.49 11.12 -3.38
C LEU A 559 -35.56 12.47 -2.65
N THR A 560 -34.49 13.26 -2.70
CA THR A 560 -34.33 14.46 -1.86
C THR A 560 -34.25 15.77 -2.64
N GLY A 561 -34.13 15.71 -3.97
CA GLY A 561 -33.94 16.90 -4.82
C GLY A 561 -32.55 17.52 -4.70
N SER A 562 -31.57 16.78 -4.18
CA SER A 562 -30.16 17.18 -4.12
C SER A 562 -29.48 17.16 -5.50
N SER A 563 -28.21 17.53 -5.55
CA SER A 563 -27.40 17.43 -6.78
C SER A 563 -25.99 16.89 -6.50
N TRP A 564 -25.90 15.82 -5.71
CA TRP A 564 -24.64 15.19 -5.30
C TRP A 564 -23.90 14.60 -6.49
N LYS A 565 -24.61 13.96 -7.43
CA LYS A 565 -23.97 13.38 -8.62
C LYS A 565 -23.29 14.46 -9.44
N ARG A 566 -24.02 15.57 -9.68
CA ARG A 566 -23.49 16.72 -10.41
C ARG A 566 -22.29 17.34 -9.70
N MET A 567 -22.38 17.53 -8.38
CA MET A 567 -21.27 18.07 -7.59
C MET A 567 -20.00 17.21 -7.71
N PHE A 568 -20.12 15.88 -7.65
CA PHE A 568 -18.99 14.97 -7.80
C PHE A 568 -18.38 15.04 -9.21
N LEU A 569 -19.21 14.95 -10.25
CA LEU A 569 -18.73 14.99 -11.64
C LEU A 569 -18.11 16.34 -11.98
N GLU A 570 -18.73 17.48 -11.62
CA GLU A 570 -18.15 18.82 -11.85
C GLU A 570 -16.77 19.01 -11.18
N ALA A 571 -16.49 18.27 -10.10
CA ALA A 571 -15.22 18.35 -9.39
C ALA A 571 -14.12 17.48 -10.00
N PHE A 572 -14.47 16.30 -10.52
CA PHE A 572 -13.49 15.27 -10.88
C PHE A 572 -13.56 14.78 -12.33
N ASP A 573 -14.72 14.77 -12.99
CA ASP A 573 -14.84 14.42 -14.42
C ASP A 573 -14.28 15.59 -15.25
N GLU A 574 -13.01 15.51 -15.65
CA GLU A 574 -12.28 16.63 -16.23
C GLU A 574 -12.57 16.81 -17.73
N ASP A 575 -12.99 15.76 -18.42
CA ASP A 575 -13.35 15.78 -19.85
C ASP A 575 -14.86 15.78 -20.14
N GLY A 576 -15.68 15.49 -19.13
CA GLY A 576 -17.14 15.57 -19.17
C GLY A 576 -17.83 14.37 -19.81
N ASP A 577 -17.16 13.21 -19.88
CA ASP A 577 -17.72 11.99 -20.48
C ASP A 577 -18.62 11.18 -19.51
N GLY A 578 -18.69 11.59 -18.24
CA GLY A 578 -19.46 10.95 -17.18
C GLY A 578 -18.71 9.85 -16.43
N THR A 579 -17.44 9.63 -16.73
CA THR A 579 -16.53 8.67 -16.11
C THR A 579 -15.39 9.43 -15.44
N VAL A 580 -14.98 9.01 -14.24
CA VAL A 580 -13.79 9.58 -13.58
C VAL A 580 -12.67 8.55 -13.59
N THR A 581 -11.60 8.81 -14.34
CA THR A 581 -10.41 7.97 -14.45
C THR A 581 -9.50 8.09 -13.23
N TYR A 582 -8.51 7.19 -13.09
CA TYR A 582 -7.51 7.30 -12.02
C TYR A 582 -6.53 8.47 -12.20
N ALA A 583 -6.50 9.11 -13.38
CA ALA A 583 -5.72 10.33 -13.61
C ALA A 583 -6.44 11.60 -13.13
N GLU A 584 -7.75 11.51 -12.94
CA GLU A 584 -8.63 12.63 -12.63
C GLU A 584 -8.88 12.73 -11.12
N THR A 585 -8.11 13.60 -10.49
CA THR A 585 -8.20 13.91 -9.05
C THR A 585 -8.70 15.34 -8.80
N GLY A 586 -9.16 16.01 -9.85
CA GLY A 586 -9.63 17.40 -9.82
C GLY A 586 -8.49 18.41 -9.82
N LYS A 587 -8.86 19.70 -9.81
CA LYS A 587 -7.93 20.82 -10.09
C LYS A 587 -7.44 21.56 -8.83
N LYS A 588 -7.61 20.96 -7.65
CA LYS A 588 -7.27 21.55 -6.35
C LYS A 588 -5.92 21.08 -5.79
N GLY A 589 -5.30 20.07 -6.39
CA GLY A 589 -4.06 19.46 -5.88
C GLY A 589 -4.23 18.74 -4.55
N ILE A 590 -5.26 17.88 -4.46
CA ILE A 590 -5.62 17.17 -3.24
C ILE A 590 -4.55 16.14 -2.85
N GLY A 591 -3.91 15.51 -3.83
CA GLY A 591 -2.82 14.55 -3.61
C GLY A 591 -1.61 15.21 -2.96
N SER A 592 -1.24 16.42 -3.41
CA SER A 592 -0.18 17.22 -2.78
C SER A 592 -0.47 17.49 -1.31
N LEU A 593 -1.70 17.86 -0.95
CA LEU A 593 -2.09 18.07 0.44
C LEU A 593 -1.92 16.79 1.28
N PHE A 594 -2.46 15.65 0.81
CA PHE A 594 -2.36 14.39 1.54
C PHE A 594 -0.91 13.91 1.70
N LEU A 595 -0.07 14.06 0.68
CA LEU A 595 1.34 13.65 0.73
C LEU A 595 2.17 14.53 1.66
N HIS A 596 1.89 15.82 1.75
CA HIS A 596 2.58 16.72 2.68
C HIS A 596 2.14 16.51 4.13
N GLN A 597 0.83 16.39 4.38
CA GLN A 597 0.31 16.09 5.71
C GLN A 597 0.75 14.70 6.18
N GLY A 598 0.62 13.69 5.32
CA GLY A 598 1.10 12.32 5.59
C GLY A 598 2.61 12.27 5.79
N GLY A 599 3.39 12.97 4.95
CA GLY A 599 4.84 13.08 5.10
C GLY A 599 5.25 13.69 6.43
N TYR A 600 4.59 14.77 6.86
CA TYR A 600 4.81 15.34 8.20
C TYR A 600 4.53 14.32 9.31
N SER A 601 3.37 13.66 9.26
CA SER A 601 3.00 12.65 10.26
C SER A 601 4.00 11.49 10.35
N VAL A 602 4.47 10.98 9.20
CA VAL A 602 5.48 9.90 9.17
C VAL A 602 6.85 10.39 9.64
N SER A 603 7.22 11.63 9.35
CA SER A 603 8.46 12.21 9.89
C SER A 603 8.43 12.29 11.41
N CYS A 604 7.32 12.77 12.00
CA CYS A 604 7.14 12.85 13.45
C CYS A 604 7.25 11.49 14.13
N LEU A 605 6.74 10.41 13.52
CA LEU A 605 6.81 9.03 14.04
C LEU A 605 8.23 8.65 14.49
N GLY A 606 9.24 8.99 13.69
CA GLY A 606 10.63 8.63 13.96
C GLY A 606 11.49 9.72 14.59
N SER A 607 10.99 10.97 14.70
CA SER A 607 11.80 12.12 15.12
C SER A 607 11.32 12.82 16.39
N GLU A 608 10.08 12.61 16.81
CA GLU A 608 9.47 13.31 17.95
C GLU A 608 9.03 12.31 19.04
N PRO A 609 9.27 12.61 20.34
CA PRO A 609 8.66 11.84 21.42
C PRO A 609 7.14 11.80 21.27
N PHE A 610 6.56 10.59 21.32
CA PHE A 610 5.13 10.35 21.08
C PHE A 610 4.60 10.86 19.72
N GLY A 611 5.48 11.07 18.73
CA GLY A 611 5.14 11.55 17.40
C GLY A 611 4.15 10.67 16.63
N HIS A 612 4.09 9.37 16.96
CA HIS A 612 3.09 8.43 16.45
C HIS A 612 1.64 8.81 16.84
N LEU A 613 1.47 9.55 17.95
CA LEU A 613 0.18 10.12 18.36
C LEU A 613 0.03 11.55 17.83
N SER A 614 0.96 12.44 18.18
CA SER A 614 0.81 13.87 17.94
C SER A 614 0.84 14.23 16.44
N GLY A 615 1.77 13.65 15.67
CA GLY A 615 1.89 13.91 14.23
C GLY A 615 0.63 13.50 13.47
N ARG A 616 0.10 12.30 13.76
CA ARG A 616 -1.14 11.79 13.16
C ARG A 616 -2.33 12.69 13.49
N VAL A 617 -2.49 13.07 14.76
CA VAL A 617 -3.61 13.93 15.20
C VAL A 617 -3.53 15.30 14.53
N LYS A 618 -2.36 15.96 14.54
CA LYS A 618 -2.15 17.27 13.90
C LYS A 618 -2.56 17.24 12.43
N SER A 619 -2.06 16.26 11.66
CA SER A 619 -2.37 16.14 10.23
C SER A 619 -3.83 15.83 9.93
N GLN A 620 -4.47 14.97 10.73
CA GLN A 620 -5.89 14.65 10.54
C GLN A 620 -6.81 15.83 10.91
N LEU A 621 -6.52 16.58 11.97
CA LEU A 621 -7.31 17.76 12.32
C LEU A 621 -7.30 18.79 11.18
N VAL A 622 -6.12 19.06 10.60
CA VAL A 622 -5.99 19.95 9.43
C VAL A 622 -6.82 19.43 8.25
N THR A 623 -6.72 18.14 7.94
CA THR A 623 -7.47 17.51 6.84
C THR A 623 -8.98 17.61 7.05
N LEU A 624 -9.49 17.36 8.26
CA LEU A 624 -10.92 17.44 8.57
C LEU A 624 -11.47 18.87 8.53
N LYS A 625 -10.63 19.88 8.84
CA LYS A 625 -10.97 21.30 8.71
C LYS A 625 -11.07 21.77 7.27
N LEU A 626 -10.28 21.18 6.37
CA LEU A 626 -10.26 21.53 4.94
C LEU A 626 -11.38 20.87 4.12
N ALA A 627 -12.20 20.02 4.75
CA ALA A 627 -13.36 19.40 4.12
C ALA A 627 -14.67 20.20 4.28
N ASP A 628 -14.63 21.31 5.02
CA ASP A 628 -15.79 22.19 5.22
C ASP A 628 -15.28 23.60 5.52
N GLY A 629 -15.58 24.54 4.64
CA GLY A 629 -15.12 25.93 4.76
C GLY A 629 -15.57 26.63 6.04
N LYS A 630 -16.58 26.11 6.74
CA LYS A 630 -17.04 26.66 8.03
C LYS A 630 -16.14 26.25 9.20
N ARG A 631 -15.21 25.31 9.01
CA ARG A 631 -14.38 24.73 10.08
C ARG A 631 -13.00 25.38 10.24
N ASN A 632 -12.73 26.43 9.48
CA ASN A 632 -11.48 27.16 9.55
C ASN A 632 -11.69 28.66 9.30
N PRO A 633 -10.89 29.55 9.93
CA PRO A 633 -11.11 31.00 9.87
C PRO A 633 -10.87 31.60 8.48
N ARG A 634 -10.18 30.85 7.59
CA ARG A 634 -9.85 31.26 6.23
C ARG A 634 -10.92 30.89 5.20
N GLY A 635 -11.95 30.14 5.58
CA GLY A 635 -12.99 29.69 4.66
C GLY A 635 -12.53 28.64 3.65
N LEU A 636 -11.38 28.00 3.87
CA LEU A 636 -10.78 27.06 2.91
C LEU A 636 -11.58 25.76 2.84
N ASN A 637 -11.93 25.36 1.62
CA ASN A 637 -12.64 24.12 1.36
C ASN A 637 -12.02 23.40 0.17
N LEU A 638 -11.13 22.46 0.47
CA LEU A 638 -10.32 21.74 -0.51
C LEU A 638 -10.75 20.28 -0.69
N LEU A 639 -11.45 19.71 0.30
CA LEU A 639 -11.68 18.27 0.41
C LEU A 639 -13.16 17.87 0.48
N GLU A 640 -14.12 18.80 0.42
CA GLU A 640 -15.56 18.49 0.50
C GLU A 640 -16.00 17.46 -0.54
N GLU A 641 -15.65 17.68 -1.81
CA GLU A 641 -16.06 16.79 -2.91
C GLU A 641 -15.36 15.43 -2.81
N PHE A 642 -14.11 15.42 -2.33
CA PHE A 642 -13.37 14.17 -2.07
C PHE A 642 -14.01 13.34 -0.95
N GLN A 643 -14.54 13.98 0.09
CA GLN A 643 -15.23 13.28 1.20
C GLN A 643 -16.51 12.58 0.78
N LEU A 644 -17.10 12.92 -0.38
CA LEU A 644 -18.27 12.21 -0.91
C LEU A 644 -17.98 10.71 -1.09
N GLY A 645 -16.79 10.35 -1.58
CA GLY A 645 -16.37 8.95 -1.73
C GLY A 645 -16.25 8.21 -0.39
N SER A 646 -15.62 8.84 0.61
CA SER A 646 -15.52 8.28 1.97
C SER A 646 -16.90 8.11 2.62
N ALA A 647 -17.83 9.04 2.37
CA ALA A 647 -19.20 8.94 2.86
C ALA A 647 -19.97 7.79 2.18
N CYS A 648 -19.74 7.53 0.88
CA CYS A 648 -20.30 6.35 0.20
C CYS A 648 -19.84 5.04 0.83
N MET A 649 -18.57 4.93 1.21
CA MET A 649 -18.04 3.75 1.90
C MET A 649 -18.76 3.53 3.25
N VAL A 650 -18.96 4.59 4.05
CA VAL A 650 -19.72 4.51 5.31
C VAL A 650 -21.17 4.10 5.03
N ALA A 651 -21.81 4.66 4.00
CA ALA A 651 -23.17 4.31 3.60
C ALA A 651 -23.29 2.84 3.19
N LEU A 652 -22.31 2.29 2.46
CA LEU A 652 -22.26 0.87 2.12
C LEU A 652 -22.19 0.02 3.38
N ARG A 653 -21.28 0.33 4.32
CA ARG A 653 -21.17 -0.42 5.59
C ARG A 653 -22.46 -0.37 6.39
N MET A 654 -23.10 0.80 6.49
CA MET A 654 -24.39 0.96 7.15
C MET A 654 -25.47 0.12 6.46
N SER A 655 -25.49 0.06 5.13
CA SER A 655 -26.45 -0.77 4.39
C SER A 655 -26.30 -2.27 4.65
N GLN A 656 -25.07 -2.72 4.93
CA GLN A 656 -24.75 -4.11 5.20
C GLN A 656 -25.02 -4.54 6.65
N MET A 657 -25.37 -3.61 7.54
CA MET A 657 -25.68 -3.94 8.93
C MET A 657 -26.95 -4.81 9.03
N GLU A 658 -26.95 -5.77 9.96
CA GLU A 658 -28.11 -6.63 10.21
C GLU A 658 -29.26 -5.89 10.92
N MET A 659 -28.96 -4.80 11.63
CA MET A 659 -29.95 -3.92 12.21
C MET A 659 -30.52 -2.97 11.17
N GLU A 660 -31.75 -2.50 11.39
CA GLU A 660 -32.26 -1.33 10.67
C GLU A 660 -32.28 -0.12 11.60
N GLY A 661 -31.92 1.04 11.08
CA GLY A 661 -32.03 2.33 11.76
C GLY A 661 -32.79 3.35 10.93
N GLU A 662 -33.31 4.39 11.60
CA GLU A 662 -33.88 5.56 10.93
C GLU A 662 -32.76 6.50 10.47
N ASP A 663 -32.98 7.16 9.33
CA ASP A 663 -32.08 8.22 8.88
C ASP A 663 -32.19 9.45 9.78
N LEU A 664 -31.04 10.06 10.12
CA LEU A 664 -30.99 11.18 11.05
C LEU A 664 -31.44 12.51 10.44
N PHE A 665 -31.42 12.63 9.11
CA PHE A 665 -31.60 13.91 8.41
C PHE A 665 -32.71 13.88 7.34
N VAL A 666 -33.19 12.71 6.93
CA VAL A 666 -34.27 12.52 5.95
C VAL A 666 -35.41 11.72 6.59
N PRO A 667 -36.51 12.38 7.03
CA PRO A 667 -37.62 11.70 7.66
C PRO A 667 -38.22 10.58 6.81
N GLY A 668 -38.46 9.42 7.42
CA GLY A 668 -39.05 8.25 6.76
C GLY A 668 -38.06 7.36 6.01
N LEU A 669 -36.84 7.83 5.74
CA LEU A 669 -35.77 6.99 5.19
C LEU A 669 -35.19 6.09 6.29
N ARG A 670 -34.82 4.86 5.92
CA ARG A 670 -34.21 3.87 6.80
C ARG A 670 -32.95 3.30 6.14
N TRP A 671 -32.04 2.80 6.95
CA TRP A 671 -30.82 2.14 6.53
C TRP A 671 -30.63 0.79 7.22
N GLY A 672 -29.73 -0.04 6.71
CA GLY A 672 -29.49 -1.41 7.17
C GLY A 672 -30.31 -2.46 6.41
N LYS A 673 -29.93 -3.73 6.52
CA LYS A 673 -30.53 -4.85 5.77
C LYS A 673 -30.65 -4.60 4.26
N GLY A 674 -29.62 -4.04 3.66
CA GLY A 674 -29.57 -3.67 2.24
C GLY A 674 -30.14 -2.29 1.92
N LYS A 675 -30.63 -1.52 2.90
CA LYS A 675 -31.08 -0.13 2.72
C LYS A 675 -29.97 0.87 3.02
N TRP A 676 -29.83 1.90 2.21
CA TRP A 676 -28.78 2.91 2.34
C TRP A 676 -29.28 4.15 3.08
N PRO A 677 -28.42 4.79 3.90
CA PRO A 677 -28.77 6.04 4.58
C PRO A 677 -28.80 7.22 3.60
N SER A 678 -29.14 8.41 4.10
CA SER A 678 -28.84 9.67 3.43
C SER A 678 -27.35 9.98 3.49
N LEU A 679 -26.85 10.79 2.55
CA LEU A 679 -25.45 11.20 2.55
C LEU A 679 -25.06 11.98 3.82
N LYS A 680 -25.96 12.80 4.35
CA LYS A 680 -25.71 13.57 5.59
C LYS A 680 -25.56 12.67 6.80
N THR A 681 -26.37 11.61 6.88
CA THR A 681 -26.20 10.58 7.92
C THR A 681 -24.84 9.91 7.78
N ALA A 682 -24.47 9.48 6.57
CA ALA A 682 -23.16 8.85 6.34
C ALA A 682 -21.98 9.79 6.69
N GLN A 683 -22.06 11.08 6.36
CA GLN A 683 -21.06 12.09 6.72
C GLN A 683 -20.99 12.32 8.25
N PHE A 684 -22.13 12.27 8.95
CA PHE A 684 -22.17 12.36 10.41
C PHE A 684 -21.41 11.21 11.07
N PHE A 685 -21.65 9.97 10.61
CA PHE A 685 -20.91 8.81 11.07
C PHE A 685 -19.43 8.87 10.67
N LEU A 686 -19.10 9.31 9.45
CA LEU A 686 -17.71 9.45 9.00
C LEU A 686 -16.89 10.37 9.92
N LEU A 687 -17.42 11.55 10.25
CA LEU A 687 -16.75 12.48 11.15
C LEU A 687 -16.69 11.90 12.57
N GLY A 688 -17.82 11.39 13.09
CA GLY A 688 -17.88 10.82 14.44
C GLY A 688 -16.91 9.65 14.65
N MET A 689 -16.79 8.76 13.66
CA MET A 689 -15.85 7.64 13.68
C MET A 689 -14.39 8.11 13.61
N SER A 690 -14.11 9.21 12.92
CA SER A 690 -12.77 9.82 12.91
C SER A 690 -12.42 10.41 14.29
N LEU A 691 -13.39 11.09 14.91
CA LEU A 691 -13.21 11.74 16.22
C LEU A 691 -13.08 10.71 17.36
N TYR A 692 -13.94 9.70 17.37
CA TYR A 692 -14.15 8.82 18.54
C TYR A 692 -13.93 7.33 18.27
N GLY A 693 -13.71 6.92 17.03
CA GLY A 693 -13.46 5.52 16.65
C GLY A 693 -14.73 4.76 16.25
N GLN A 694 -14.58 3.46 15.99
CA GLN A 694 -15.66 2.61 15.44
C GLN A 694 -16.88 2.45 16.38
N GLY A 695 -16.73 2.76 17.67
CA GLY A 695 -17.81 2.70 18.66
C GLY A 695 -18.80 3.89 18.61
N PHE A 696 -18.53 4.90 17.77
CA PHE A 696 -19.43 6.04 17.57
C PHE A 696 -20.81 5.58 17.07
N PRO A 697 -21.94 6.09 17.61
CA PRO A 697 -22.07 7.24 18.51
C PRO A 697 -22.18 6.88 20.01
N PHE A 698 -21.86 5.65 20.40
CA PHE A 698 -22.12 5.18 21.76
C PHE A 698 -20.90 5.23 22.67
N GLN A 699 -19.74 4.83 22.16
CA GLN A 699 -18.51 4.72 22.96
C GLN A 699 -17.29 5.19 22.19
N PRO A 700 -16.33 5.85 22.87
CA PRO A 700 -15.04 6.17 22.27
C PRO A 700 -14.12 4.94 22.31
N GLY A 701 -13.13 4.89 21.43
CA GLY A 701 -12.14 3.82 21.41
C GLY A 701 -10.89 4.18 20.62
N LEU A 702 -9.99 3.22 20.50
CA LEU A 702 -8.81 3.31 19.63
C LEU A 702 -9.01 2.46 18.36
N PRO A 703 -8.41 2.87 17.23
CA PRO A 703 -7.77 4.17 17.00
C PRO A 703 -8.81 5.30 16.80
N SER A 704 -8.61 6.45 17.45
CA SER A 704 -9.40 7.68 17.23
C SER A 704 -8.61 8.93 17.58
N LEU A 705 -9.06 10.11 17.13
CA LEU A 705 -8.42 11.38 17.48
C LEU A 705 -8.52 11.66 18.98
N TYR A 706 -9.71 11.53 19.56
CA TYR A 706 -9.91 11.71 21.00
C TYR A 706 -9.10 10.71 21.81
N GLY A 707 -9.11 9.43 21.45
CA GLY A 707 -8.33 8.40 22.15
C GLY A 707 -6.82 8.68 22.09
N SER A 708 -6.33 9.16 20.95
CA SER A 708 -4.91 9.53 20.80
C SER A 708 -4.54 10.75 21.65
N MET A 709 -5.44 11.73 21.81
CA MET A 709 -5.24 12.89 22.69
C MET A 709 -5.21 12.49 24.16
N VAL A 710 -6.10 11.57 24.58
CA VAL A 710 -6.11 11.01 25.95
C VAL A 710 -4.79 10.28 26.23
N LEU A 711 -4.34 9.41 25.31
CA LEU A 711 -3.04 8.71 25.44
C LEU A 711 -1.87 9.69 25.54
N TYR A 712 -1.82 10.70 24.67
CA TYR A 712 -0.76 11.70 24.69
C TYR A 712 -0.74 12.49 26.00
N ALA A 713 -1.91 12.93 26.48
CA ALA A 713 -2.02 13.65 27.75
C ALA A 713 -1.60 12.77 28.94
N ASP A 714 -2.00 11.49 28.99
CA ASP A 714 -1.57 10.58 30.06
C ASP A 714 -0.05 10.36 30.04
N LEU A 715 0.53 10.13 28.86
CA LEU A 715 1.97 9.94 28.70
C LEU A 715 2.79 11.17 29.11
N THR A 716 2.34 12.37 28.75
CA THR A 716 3.07 13.62 29.01
C THR A 716 2.84 14.18 30.42
N GLN A 717 1.63 14.04 30.96
CA GLN A 717 1.24 14.67 32.24
C GLN A 717 1.36 13.70 33.43
N ARG A 718 1.22 12.40 33.19
CA ARG A 718 1.19 11.35 34.23
C ARG A 718 2.07 10.13 33.92
N GLN A 719 2.95 10.22 32.92
CA GLN A 719 3.89 9.16 32.55
C GLN A 719 3.20 7.83 32.19
N GLY A 720 1.96 7.87 31.67
CA GLY A 720 1.21 6.69 31.25
C GLY A 720 0.62 5.86 32.40
N THR A 721 0.60 6.40 33.62
CA THR A 721 0.16 5.67 34.82
C THR A 721 -1.35 5.55 34.91
N LEU A 722 -2.13 6.50 34.36
CA LEU A 722 -3.59 6.49 34.45
C LEU A 722 -4.19 5.34 33.65
N LEU A 723 -3.66 5.10 32.46
CA LEU A 723 -4.10 4.04 31.56
C LEU A 723 -3.30 2.74 31.77
N ASN A 724 -2.39 2.71 32.76
CA ASN A 724 -1.54 1.56 33.06
C ASN A 724 -0.79 1.06 31.82
N LEU A 725 -0.11 1.97 31.12
CA LEU A 725 0.64 1.68 29.89
C LEU A 725 2.04 1.13 30.16
N SER A 726 2.41 0.93 31.42
CA SER A 726 3.72 0.41 31.82
C SER A 726 3.92 -1.03 31.32
N GLY A 727 4.53 -1.16 30.14
CA GLY A 727 4.93 -2.45 29.55
C GLY A 727 3.86 -3.17 28.72
N ARG A 728 2.77 -2.51 28.34
CA ARG A 728 1.76 -3.08 27.42
C ARG A 728 1.29 -2.06 26.39
N PRO A 729 0.86 -2.51 25.20
CA PRO A 729 0.15 -1.64 24.26
C PRO A 729 -1.20 -1.17 24.85
N PRO A 730 -1.69 0.01 24.43
CA PRO A 730 -3.02 0.47 24.79
C PRO A 730 -4.09 -0.45 24.20
N LEU A 731 -5.12 -0.75 24.98
CA LEU A 731 -6.26 -1.57 24.59
C LEU A 731 -7.43 -0.67 24.17
N PRO A 732 -8.32 -1.14 23.27
CA PRO A 732 -9.49 -0.37 22.84
C PRO A 732 -10.35 0.15 24.00
N GLN A 733 -10.44 -0.62 25.09
CA GLN A 733 -11.23 -0.32 26.28
C GLN A 733 -10.63 0.78 27.18
N ASP A 734 -9.31 1.02 27.11
CA ASP A 734 -8.62 1.95 28.01
C ASP A 734 -9.21 3.37 27.96
N ILE A 735 -9.68 3.80 26.78
CA ILE A 735 -10.31 5.12 26.58
C ILE A 735 -11.68 5.19 27.22
N GLN A 736 -12.49 4.12 27.10
CA GLN A 736 -13.80 4.08 27.75
C GLN A 736 -13.65 4.07 29.27
N ASP A 737 -12.70 3.30 29.81
CA ASP A 737 -12.45 3.23 31.25
C ASP A 737 -12.03 4.59 31.82
N TYR A 738 -11.21 5.36 31.10
CA TYR A 738 -10.91 6.74 31.44
C TYR A 738 -12.18 7.59 31.52
N VAL A 739 -13.02 7.53 30.49
CA VAL A 739 -14.26 8.31 30.43
C VAL A 739 -15.19 7.96 31.60
N GLU A 740 -15.34 6.69 31.93
CA GLU A 740 -16.17 6.23 33.04
C GLU A 740 -15.63 6.66 34.41
N LYS A 741 -14.31 6.54 34.64
CA LYS A 741 -13.68 6.98 35.89
C LYS A 741 -13.86 8.48 36.13
N VAL A 742 -13.64 9.29 35.09
CA VAL A 742 -13.81 10.76 35.19
C VAL A 742 -15.29 11.12 35.43
N ARG A 743 -16.21 10.48 34.71
CA ARG A 743 -17.66 10.71 34.90
C ARG A 743 -18.13 10.35 36.31
N ASN A 744 -17.61 9.27 36.87
CA ASN A 744 -17.96 8.81 38.22
C ASN A 744 -17.21 9.55 39.33
N GLY A 745 -16.39 10.56 38.99
CA GLY A 745 -15.58 11.31 39.96
C GLY A 745 -14.48 10.48 40.62
N LEU A 746 -14.12 9.33 40.02
CA LEU A 746 -13.04 8.46 40.50
C LEU A 746 -11.67 8.96 40.04
N GLU A 747 -11.62 9.77 38.99
CA GLU A 747 -10.41 10.39 38.46
C GLU A 747 -10.65 11.84 38.07
N SER A 748 -9.65 12.70 38.27
CA SER A 748 -9.67 14.05 37.71
C SER A 748 -9.39 14.00 36.20
N PRO A 749 -10.08 14.81 35.38
CA PRO A 749 -9.78 14.92 33.95
C PRO A 749 -8.31 15.25 33.69
N LEU A 750 -7.75 14.71 32.61
CA LEU A 750 -6.46 15.13 32.06
C LEU A 750 -6.53 16.61 31.61
N ASP A 751 -5.40 17.31 31.59
CA ASP A 751 -5.36 18.73 31.22
C ASP A 751 -5.27 18.89 29.68
N PHE A 752 -6.41 18.68 29.02
CA PHE A 752 -6.62 19.07 27.64
C PHE A 752 -8.08 19.43 27.36
N LEU A 753 -8.32 20.17 26.29
CA LEU A 753 -9.65 20.53 25.80
C LEU A 753 -9.72 20.40 24.28
N PHE A 754 -10.58 19.51 23.80
CA PHE A 754 -10.83 19.27 22.38
C PHE A 754 -12.12 19.95 21.93
N TYR A 755 -12.02 20.87 20.99
CA TYR A 755 -13.15 21.59 20.43
C TYR A 755 -13.72 20.85 19.22
N VAL A 756 -15.01 20.59 19.21
CA VAL A 756 -15.72 19.85 18.15
C VAL A 756 -16.95 20.63 17.65
N PRO A 757 -17.48 20.30 16.45
CA PRO A 757 -18.77 20.86 16.03
C PRO A 757 -19.90 20.43 16.97
N PHE A 758 -20.97 21.22 17.03
CA PHE A 758 -22.20 20.83 17.74
C PHE A 758 -22.75 19.49 17.21
N GLY A 759 -23.24 18.66 18.13
CA GLY A 759 -23.74 17.30 17.85
C GLY A 759 -22.68 16.20 18.05
N TYR A 760 -21.44 16.57 18.38
CA TYR A 760 -20.34 15.63 18.64
C TYR A 760 -19.83 15.68 20.08
N GLU A 761 -20.27 16.63 20.89
CA GLU A 761 -19.81 16.79 22.29
C GLU A 761 -20.33 15.72 23.25
N GLN A 762 -21.16 14.79 22.75
CA GLN A 762 -21.79 13.74 23.53
C GLN A 762 -21.73 12.40 22.78
N LEU A 763 -21.63 11.30 23.53
CA LEU A 763 -21.85 9.94 23.03
C LEU A 763 -22.94 9.28 23.86
N GLY A 764 -23.87 8.59 23.20
CA GLY A 764 -25.06 8.01 23.83
C GLY A 764 -25.89 9.02 24.63
N GLY A 765 -25.89 10.29 24.24
CA GLY A 765 -26.57 11.38 24.95
C GLY A 765 -25.88 11.84 26.25
N THR A 766 -24.62 11.44 26.48
CA THR A 766 -23.85 11.84 27.66
C THR A 766 -22.62 12.67 27.26
N PRO A 767 -22.34 13.82 27.92
CA PRO A 767 -21.16 14.64 27.65
C PRO A 767 -19.84 13.88 27.80
N LEU A 768 -18.87 14.15 26.91
CA LEU A 768 -17.53 13.59 27.02
C LEU A 768 -16.61 14.47 27.88
N PRO A 769 -15.77 13.87 28.74
CA PRO A 769 -14.68 14.61 29.38
C PRO A 769 -13.77 15.25 28.34
N ASN A 770 -13.28 16.46 28.64
CA ASN A 770 -12.32 17.18 27.81
C ASN A 770 -12.82 17.57 26.41
N VAL A 771 -14.13 17.58 26.17
CA VAL A 771 -14.71 17.96 24.87
C VAL A 771 -15.65 19.16 25.05
N ALA A 772 -15.55 20.13 24.14
CA ALA A 772 -16.47 21.26 24.07
C ALA A 772 -16.98 21.48 22.65
N ALA A 773 -18.29 21.68 22.50
CA ALA A 773 -18.86 22.11 21.23
C ALA A 773 -18.60 23.60 20.97
N THR A 774 -18.36 23.95 19.71
CA THR A 774 -18.18 25.34 19.26
C THR A 774 -18.59 25.51 17.81
N ASP A 775 -19.03 26.70 17.44
CA ASP A 775 -19.23 27.17 16.07
C ASP A 775 -18.15 28.16 15.61
N ASP A 776 -17.28 28.61 16.51
CA ASP A 776 -16.10 29.44 16.20
C ASP A 776 -15.15 28.70 15.21
N PRO A 777 -15.00 29.18 13.95
CA PRO A 777 -14.15 28.56 12.95
C PRO A 777 -12.67 28.50 13.35
N ALA A 778 -12.22 29.38 14.24
CA ALA A 778 -10.84 29.35 14.75
C ALA A 778 -10.61 28.19 15.74
N LYS A 779 -11.66 27.71 16.42
CA LYS A 779 -11.56 26.69 17.47
C LYS A 779 -12.02 25.31 17.07
N ILE A 780 -13.03 25.20 16.22
CA ILE A 780 -13.59 23.91 15.83
C ILE A 780 -12.50 22.97 15.31
N LEU A 781 -12.45 21.71 15.78
CA LEU A 781 -11.39 20.75 15.48
C LEU A 781 -9.98 21.23 15.86
N THR A 782 -9.84 21.89 17.01
CA THR A 782 -8.54 22.20 17.65
C THR A 782 -8.48 21.57 19.02
N VAL A 783 -7.28 21.21 19.48
CA VAL A 783 -7.07 20.72 20.84
C VAL A 783 -6.03 21.58 21.55
N TRP A 784 -6.33 21.93 22.79
CA TRP A 784 -5.48 22.70 23.68
C TRP A 784 -4.99 21.78 24.79
N PHE A 785 -3.69 21.66 24.98
CA PHE A 785 -3.08 20.98 26.12
C PHE A 785 -2.51 22.01 27.09
N ASP A 786 -2.47 21.64 28.37
CA ASP A 786 -1.68 22.36 29.38
C ASP A 786 -2.05 23.84 29.48
N GLY A 787 -3.35 24.10 29.63
CA GLY A 787 -3.91 25.46 29.68
C GLY A 787 -3.76 26.28 28.38
N GLY A 788 -3.52 25.64 27.23
CA GLY A 788 -3.33 26.30 25.93
C GLY A 788 -1.88 26.65 25.60
N ARG A 789 -0.89 26.09 26.32
CA ARG A 789 0.53 26.22 26.00
C ARG A 789 0.92 25.43 24.75
N GLU A 790 0.24 24.33 24.50
CA GLU A 790 0.37 23.53 23.28
C GLU A 790 -1.00 23.45 22.59
N ILE A 791 -1.05 23.86 21.31
CA ILE A 791 -2.27 23.91 20.51
C ILE A 791 -2.04 23.13 19.22
N TRP A 792 -2.97 22.24 18.87
CA TRP A 792 -2.94 21.51 17.60
C TRP A 792 -4.16 21.83 16.74
N GLY A 793 -3.97 21.82 15.41
CA GLY A 793 -5.03 22.02 14.41
C GLY A 793 -5.22 23.45 13.92
N GLU A 794 -4.25 24.36 14.12
CA GLU A 794 -4.32 25.73 13.63
C GLU A 794 -4.12 25.81 12.09
N ILE A 795 -4.85 26.73 11.41
CA ILE A 795 -4.84 26.96 9.94
C ILE A 795 -4.87 28.44 9.60
#